data_AF-A0A2T2PC25-F1
#
_entry.id   AF-A0A2T2PC25-F1
#
_cell.length_a   1.000
_cell.length_b   1.000
_cell.length_c   1.000
_cell.angle_alpha   90.00
_cell.angle_beta   90.00
_cell.angle_gamma   90.00
#
_symmetry.space_group_name_H-M   'P 1'
#
loop_
_entity.id
_entity.type
_entity.pdbx_description
1 polymer ?
#
loop_
_entity_poly.entity_id
_entity_poly.type
_entity_poly.pdbx_seq_one_letter_code
_entity_poly.pdbx_strand_id
1 'polypeptide(L)'
;MFSGTGIRIAIDRGGTFTDCLGILPTKKPDILIKLLSNDPANYPDAPTEGIRRILEETTGKSIPRGQKIDTTGIESIKMGTTIATNALLERSSKPCALVVTKGFKDLLHIGDQTRPDLFDLNIRRSGTLFEDVLEIEERVTLHNSTETKFVHGSSGDIDQTLKKGIGGEVIRILQPLNVDKTREGLQRLFDKGTVAAGGGSILSYKNGLLLAGPESAGAHPGPVAYRKGGPLTITDANLVLGRIQTCNFPKIFGQNENQPLDHEGARKVFKELLGTINSDLVSTRRYPKTVEELALGFLEVANETMCRPIRALTEAKGYRTSDHDLAVFGGAGGQHACAIAANLGINRVIIHRYSSILSAYGMALADVVRDVQEPCSMPLVPSSDQLSLRLKELENTGAGMLFKEGYSRDNVDFEHFLNLRYEGSDTTFMIPRPNPNHPTSGGTHLPDITCITPVFDGEDKQIIFYTASRGHHQEIGGILPGSMPAGSVELFEEGAMIVSEFLVRDGQFNEETITKLLLHDPAQYPGCSGTRKLADNLNDLKAQVSANAKGAALVAELINERGLATVHLNMHTITSNAEACVRAFLIRTFTQTGGQPLHALDYMDDGTPIELTITIDPNDGSAHFDFTGTGEEGYHSFNAPQAIARSATLYVLRCLIGQDIPLNEGCLRPLKFTIPRGTILNPSSEAAVCAGNPITSQRVTDVLIKAFEACAASQRNCNVFSFGIDSDYNESGAPIPDSGFGFGETICGGSGAGPGWHDYQP
;
A
#
# COMPACT_ATOMS: atom_id res chain seq x y z
N MET A 1 -37.18 15.26 18.02
CA MET A 1 -36.88 14.33 19.13
C MET A 1 -37.72 13.07 18.93
N PHE A 2 -37.10 11.95 18.60
CA PHE A 2 -37.71 10.64 18.85
C PHE A 2 -37.36 10.22 20.28
N SER A 3 -38.33 9.71 21.04
CA SER A 3 -38.05 9.05 22.32
C SER A 3 -37.44 7.67 22.04
N GLY A 4 -36.18 7.45 22.42
CA GLY A 4 -35.45 6.20 22.17
C GLY A 4 -36.00 5.03 22.99
N THR A 5 -37.09 4.43 22.51
CA THR A 5 -37.83 3.35 23.17
C THR A 5 -38.11 2.16 22.24
N GLY A 6 -37.52 2.12 21.05
CA GLY A 6 -37.73 1.03 20.08
C GLY A 6 -36.61 -0.01 20.11
N ILE A 7 -36.77 -1.08 19.33
CA ILE A 7 -35.76 -2.15 19.21
C ILE A 7 -34.69 -1.68 18.21
N ARG A 8 -33.42 -1.71 18.60
CA ARG A 8 -32.30 -1.49 17.68
C ARG A 8 -31.77 -2.83 17.19
N ILE A 9 -31.86 -3.08 15.88
CA ILE A 9 -31.45 -4.34 15.24
C ILE A 9 -30.15 -4.11 14.46
N ALA A 10 -29.17 -5.00 14.65
CA ALA A 10 -27.97 -5.05 13.84
C ALA A 10 -27.78 -6.45 13.22
N ILE A 11 -27.43 -6.50 11.93
CA ILE A 11 -27.35 -7.73 11.14
C ILE A 11 -26.02 -7.78 10.41
N ASP A 12 -25.21 -8.80 10.66
CA ASP A 12 -24.06 -9.14 9.81
C ASP A 12 -24.41 -10.37 8.94
N ARG A 13 -24.47 -10.19 7.63
CA ARG A 13 -24.62 -11.27 6.65
C ARG A 13 -23.24 -11.71 6.16
N GLY A 14 -22.63 -12.63 6.92
CA GLY A 14 -21.43 -13.37 6.54
C GLY A 14 -21.67 -14.36 5.39
N GLY A 15 -20.61 -15.02 4.90
CA GLY A 15 -20.74 -16.06 3.86
C GLY A 15 -21.43 -17.35 4.33
N THR A 16 -21.12 -17.81 5.55
CA THR A 16 -21.66 -19.07 6.11
C THR A 16 -22.86 -18.84 7.03
N PHE A 17 -22.76 -17.85 7.92
CA PHE A 17 -23.79 -17.51 8.91
C PHE A 17 -24.21 -16.05 8.82
N THR A 18 -25.48 -15.79 9.11
CA THR A 18 -26.03 -14.46 9.33
C THR A 18 -26.31 -14.30 10.83
N ASP A 19 -25.77 -13.24 11.41
CA ASP A 19 -25.80 -12.95 12.84
C ASP A 19 -26.62 -11.69 13.11
N CYS A 20 -27.73 -11.88 13.83
CA CYS A 20 -28.74 -10.86 14.07
C CYS A 20 -28.85 -10.56 15.57
N LEU A 21 -28.57 -9.32 15.95
CA LEU A 21 -28.59 -8.82 17.32
C LEU A 21 -29.76 -7.84 17.49
N GLY A 22 -30.67 -8.13 18.44
CA GLY A 22 -31.76 -7.24 18.84
C GLY A 22 -31.50 -6.62 20.20
N ILE A 23 -31.14 -5.34 20.23
CA ILE A 23 -30.90 -4.57 21.44
C ILE A 23 -32.21 -3.91 21.91
N LEU A 24 -32.60 -4.18 23.16
CA LEU A 24 -33.80 -3.62 23.77
C LEU A 24 -33.43 -2.52 24.79
N PRO A 25 -34.15 -1.38 24.84
CA PRO A 25 -33.85 -0.30 25.79
C PRO A 25 -34.03 -0.69 27.27
N THR A 26 -34.94 -1.62 27.58
CA THR A 26 -35.39 -1.93 28.95
C THR A 26 -35.20 -3.38 29.38
N LYS A 27 -34.69 -4.26 28.51
CA LYS A 27 -34.55 -5.71 28.75
C LYS A 27 -33.11 -6.15 28.45
N LYS A 28 -32.51 -6.91 29.37
CA LYS A 28 -31.25 -7.65 29.16
C LYS A 28 -31.45 -9.12 29.58
N PRO A 29 -30.73 -10.09 28.98
CA PRO A 29 -29.78 -9.93 27.87
C PRO A 29 -30.45 -9.46 26.57
N ASP A 30 -29.63 -8.97 25.64
CA ASP A 30 -30.05 -8.67 24.27
C ASP A 30 -30.38 -9.97 23.50
N ILE A 31 -31.28 -9.90 22.54
CA ILE A 31 -31.73 -11.07 21.77
C ILE A 31 -30.70 -11.38 20.68
N LEU A 32 -30.33 -12.65 20.55
CA LEU A 32 -29.32 -13.11 19.60
C LEU A 32 -29.83 -14.28 18.75
N ILE A 33 -29.93 -14.06 17.44
CA ILE A 33 -30.35 -15.04 16.45
C ILE A 33 -29.22 -15.29 15.45
N LYS A 34 -28.83 -16.56 15.27
CA LYS A 34 -27.84 -17.00 14.27
C LYS A 34 -28.49 -17.96 13.28
N LEU A 35 -28.30 -17.71 11.99
CA LEU A 35 -28.91 -18.43 10.87
C LEU A 35 -27.84 -18.84 9.85
N LEU A 36 -28.15 -19.76 8.94
CA LEU A 36 -27.31 -19.98 7.75
C LEU A 36 -27.55 -18.83 6.76
N SER A 37 -26.51 -18.31 6.10
CA SER A 37 -26.66 -17.16 5.18
C SER A 37 -27.36 -17.47 3.86
N ASN A 38 -27.48 -18.76 3.55
CA ASN A 38 -28.15 -19.31 2.39
C ASN A 38 -28.67 -20.72 2.74
N ASP A 39 -29.96 -20.84 3.05
CA ASP A 39 -30.64 -22.14 3.13
C ASP A 39 -32.03 -22.07 2.48
N PRO A 40 -32.11 -22.15 1.14
CA PRO A 40 -33.34 -21.89 0.38
C PRO A 40 -34.44 -22.93 0.62
N ALA A 41 -34.13 -24.05 1.28
CA ALA A 41 -35.12 -25.01 1.76
C ALA A 41 -35.94 -24.51 2.96
N ASN A 42 -35.43 -23.53 3.72
CA ASN A 42 -36.00 -23.09 5.00
C ASN A 42 -36.47 -21.63 5.00
N TYR A 43 -35.76 -20.72 4.32
CA TYR A 43 -36.12 -19.31 4.19
C TYR A 43 -35.49 -18.70 2.91
N PRO A 44 -36.18 -17.76 2.23
CA PRO A 44 -35.64 -17.10 1.04
C PRO A 44 -34.57 -16.06 1.36
N ASP A 45 -34.58 -15.50 2.58
CA ASP A 45 -33.63 -14.48 3.02
C ASP A 45 -33.38 -14.56 4.54
N ALA A 46 -32.11 -14.65 4.94
CA ALA A 46 -31.70 -14.82 6.32
C ALA A 46 -31.82 -13.54 7.18
N PRO A 47 -31.42 -12.33 6.73
CA PRO A 47 -31.73 -11.08 7.42
C PRO A 47 -33.22 -10.92 7.76
N THR A 48 -34.11 -11.19 6.81
CA THR A 48 -35.57 -11.09 7.01
C THR A 48 -36.08 -12.10 8.06
N GLU A 49 -35.62 -13.35 7.99
CA GLU A 49 -35.93 -14.38 9.00
C GLU A 49 -35.35 -14.02 10.39
N GLY A 50 -34.20 -13.36 10.44
CA GLY A 50 -33.58 -12.86 11.67
C GLY A 50 -34.40 -11.79 12.36
N ILE A 51 -34.83 -10.76 11.61
CA ILE A 51 -35.74 -9.71 12.11
C ILE A 51 -37.04 -10.35 12.60
N ARG A 52 -37.61 -11.31 11.85
CA ARG A 52 -38.83 -12.03 12.22
C ARG A 52 -38.69 -12.70 13.59
N ARG A 53 -37.61 -13.48 13.81
CA ARG A 53 -37.36 -14.17 15.09
C ARG A 53 -37.13 -13.20 16.25
N ILE A 54 -36.39 -12.10 16.04
CA ILE A 54 -36.18 -11.06 17.07
C ILE A 54 -37.52 -10.44 17.51
N LEU A 55 -38.43 -10.18 16.57
CA LEU A 55 -39.76 -9.62 16.86
C LEU A 55 -40.70 -10.63 17.51
N GLU A 56 -40.66 -11.91 17.13
CA GLU A 56 -41.40 -12.97 17.84
C GLU A 56 -40.97 -13.05 19.32
N GLU A 57 -39.67 -13.10 19.59
CA GLU A 57 -39.13 -13.19 20.96
C GLU A 57 -39.31 -11.90 21.78
N THR A 58 -39.36 -10.73 21.11
CA THR A 58 -39.65 -9.45 21.79
C THR A 58 -41.13 -9.27 22.11
N THR A 59 -42.03 -9.63 21.19
CA THR A 59 -43.46 -9.33 21.30
C THR A 59 -44.30 -10.46 21.88
N GLY A 60 -43.76 -11.70 21.92
CA GLY A 60 -44.50 -12.90 22.30
C GLY A 60 -45.57 -13.35 21.29
N LYS A 61 -45.64 -12.70 20.11
CA LYS A 61 -46.59 -13.03 19.02
C LYS A 61 -45.84 -13.78 17.93
N SER A 62 -46.39 -14.88 17.43
CA SER A 62 -45.80 -15.53 16.25
C SER A 62 -46.11 -14.75 14.96
N ILE A 63 -45.14 -14.67 14.07
CA ILE A 63 -45.18 -13.93 12.81
C ILE A 63 -44.92 -14.95 11.69
N PRO A 64 -45.89 -15.25 10.79
CA PRO A 64 -45.71 -16.28 9.77
C PRO A 64 -44.53 -16.00 8.82
N ARG A 65 -43.79 -17.06 8.44
CA ARG A 65 -42.72 -16.96 7.42
C ARG A 65 -43.29 -16.43 6.09
N GLY A 66 -42.54 -15.56 5.42
CA GLY A 66 -42.89 -15.02 4.10
C GLY A 66 -43.94 -13.90 4.08
N GLN A 67 -44.49 -13.47 5.23
CA GLN A 67 -45.33 -12.29 5.31
C GLN A 67 -44.50 -11.01 5.51
N LYS A 68 -45.09 -9.85 5.20
CA LYS A 68 -44.47 -8.55 5.50
C LYS A 68 -44.39 -8.35 7.01
N ILE A 69 -43.23 -7.89 7.47
CA ILE A 69 -42.94 -7.63 8.88
C ILE A 69 -43.44 -6.23 9.26
N ASP A 70 -44.08 -6.10 10.42
CA ASP A 70 -44.41 -4.81 11.04
C ASP A 70 -43.15 -4.18 11.65
N THR A 71 -42.80 -2.98 11.20
CA THR A 71 -41.60 -2.26 11.63
C THR A 71 -41.86 -1.18 12.68
N THR A 72 -43.11 -0.97 13.11
CA THR A 72 -43.49 0.15 14.00
C THR A 72 -42.81 0.15 15.37
N GLY A 73 -42.35 -1.00 15.85
CA GLY A 73 -41.57 -1.14 17.10
C GLY A 73 -40.05 -1.07 16.95
N ILE A 74 -39.53 -0.82 15.75
CA ILE A 74 -38.09 -0.83 15.43
C ILE A 74 -37.56 0.61 15.39
N GLU A 75 -36.49 0.87 16.14
CA GLU A 75 -35.82 2.18 16.19
C GLU A 75 -34.79 2.36 15.08
N SER A 76 -34.02 1.30 14.80
CA SER A 76 -33.02 1.30 13.72
C SER A 76 -32.76 -0.12 13.23
N ILE A 77 -32.52 -0.29 11.93
CA ILE A 77 -31.90 -1.50 11.37
C ILE A 77 -30.58 -1.11 10.73
N LYS A 78 -29.46 -1.64 11.24
CA LYS A 78 -28.14 -1.53 10.64
C LYS A 78 -27.74 -2.87 10.05
N MET A 79 -27.29 -2.91 8.79
CA MET A 79 -26.91 -4.17 8.13
C MET A 79 -25.56 -4.04 7.42
N GLY A 80 -24.69 -5.00 7.68
CA GLY A 80 -23.43 -5.22 6.97
C GLY A 80 -23.44 -6.56 6.25
N THR A 81 -22.55 -6.74 5.27
CA THR A 81 -22.38 -8.03 4.61
C THR A 81 -20.99 -8.21 4.02
N THR A 82 -20.43 -9.41 4.18
CA THR A 82 -19.14 -9.80 3.58
C THR A 82 -19.24 -10.27 2.13
N ILE A 83 -20.46 -10.32 1.55
CA ILE A 83 -20.70 -10.88 0.21
C ILE A 83 -19.87 -10.19 -0.86
N ALA A 84 -19.76 -8.85 -0.83
CA ALA A 84 -18.96 -8.10 -1.79
C ALA A 84 -17.45 -8.36 -1.64
N THR A 85 -16.95 -8.37 -0.41
CA THR A 85 -15.52 -8.57 -0.11
C THR A 85 -15.07 -9.99 -0.44
N ASN A 86 -15.89 -11.00 -0.14
CA ASN A 86 -15.60 -12.39 -0.49
C ASN A 86 -15.61 -12.58 -2.01
N ALA A 87 -16.59 -12.00 -2.72
CA ALA A 87 -16.65 -12.02 -4.18
C ALA A 87 -15.39 -11.42 -4.85
N LEU A 88 -14.77 -10.42 -4.22
CA LEU A 88 -13.51 -9.84 -4.67
C LEU A 88 -12.31 -10.75 -4.36
N LEU A 89 -12.19 -11.24 -3.12
CA LEU A 89 -11.05 -12.04 -2.65
C LEU A 89 -10.96 -13.42 -3.29
N GLU A 90 -12.09 -14.11 -3.42
CA GLU A 90 -12.19 -15.43 -4.07
C GLU A 90 -12.19 -15.31 -5.61
N ARG A 91 -12.17 -14.08 -6.16
CA ARG A 91 -12.49 -13.75 -7.56
C ARG A 91 -13.84 -14.34 -8.01
N SER A 92 -14.76 -14.55 -7.06
CA SER A 92 -16.09 -15.11 -7.28
C SER A 92 -17.14 -14.03 -7.61
N SER A 93 -16.72 -12.96 -8.29
CA SER A 93 -17.62 -12.05 -9.00
C SER A 93 -18.28 -12.74 -10.19
N LYS A 94 -19.30 -12.10 -10.79
CA LYS A 94 -19.71 -12.49 -12.15
C LYS A 94 -18.55 -12.22 -13.12
N PRO A 95 -18.48 -12.92 -14.28
CA PRO A 95 -17.67 -12.49 -15.40
C PRO A 95 -17.96 -11.03 -15.74
N CYS A 96 -16.97 -10.17 -15.49
CA CYS A 96 -17.06 -8.75 -15.78
C CYS A 96 -16.42 -8.48 -17.14
N ALA A 97 -17.11 -7.73 -17.98
CA ALA A 97 -16.54 -7.16 -19.19
C ALA A 97 -16.22 -5.68 -18.91
N LEU A 98 -14.98 -5.28 -19.21
CA LEU A 98 -14.58 -3.88 -19.16
C LEU A 98 -15.13 -3.17 -20.40
N VAL A 99 -15.90 -2.09 -20.21
CA VAL A 99 -16.44 -1.27 -21.31
C VAL A 99 -15.76 0.09 -21.25
N VAL A 100 -14.96 0.41 -22.26
CA VAL A 100 -14.06 1.58 -22.26
C VAL A 100 -14.05 2.29 -23.62
N THR A 101 -13.64 3.57 -23.60
CA THR A 101 -13.33 4.36 -24.77
C THR A 101 -12.29 3.65 -25.64
N LYS A 102 -12.49 3.63 -26.97
CA LYS A 102 -11.55 3.03 -27.92
C LYS A 102 -10.16 3.68 -27.84
N GLY A 103 -9.13 2.83 -27.78
CA GLY A 103 -7.74 3.19 -27.51
C GLY A 103 -7.30 3.00 -26.05
N PHE A 104 -8.20 2.61 -25.14
CA PHE A 104 -7.89 2.42 -23.71
C PHE A 104 -8.09 0.97 -23.21
N LYS A 105 -8.29 0.00 -24.12
CA LYS A 105 -8.45 -1.44 -23.78
C LYS A 105 -7.49 -1.95 -22.71
N ASP A 106 -6.21 -1.62 -22.83
CA ASP A 106 -5.13 -2.21 -22.03
C ASP A 106 -4.80 -1.43 -20.75
N LEU A 107 -5.48 -0.30 -20.48
CA LEU A 107 -5.20 0.61 -19.36
C LEU A 107 -5.14 -0.10 -18.00
N LEU A 108 -6.08 -1.00 -17.73
CA LEU A 108 -6.13 -1.76 -16.47
C LEU A 108 -5.27 -3.03 -16.47
N HIS A 109 -4.64 -3.40 -17.60
CA HIS A 109 -3.56 -4.39 -17.63
C HIS A 109 -2.19 -3.75 -17.33
N ILE A 110 -2.01 -2.48 -17.73
CA ILE A 110 -0.82 -1.66 -17.43
C ILE A 110 -0.78 -1.30 -15.94
N GLY A 111 -1.89 -0.81 -15.38
CA GLY A 111 -2.01 -0.52 -13.94
C GLY A 111 -1.08 0.59 -13.44
N ASP A 112 -0.70 0.51 -12.16
CA ASP A 112 0.02 1.56 -11.40
C ASP A 112 1.49 1.22 -11.07
N GLN A 113 2.03 0.13 -11.63
CA GLN A 113 3.40 -0.38 -11.43
C GLN A 113 3.74 -0.88 -10.02
N THR A 114 2.80 -0.97 -9.08
CA THR A 114 3.03 -1.46 -7.71
C THR A 114 3.69 -2.85 -7.71
N ARG A 115 4.81 -3.00 -6.99
CA ARG A 115 5.58 -4.25 -6.85
C ARG A 115 5.39 -4.88 -5.47
N PRO A 116 5.00 -6.17 -5.35
CA PRO A 116 4.93 -6.86 -4.06
C PRO A 116 6.31 -7.03 -3.39
N ASP A 117 7.32 -7.41 -4.18
CA ASP A 117 8.68 -7.67 -3.74
C ASP A 117 9.64 -6.70 -4.44
N LEU A 118 10.08 -5.65 -3.73
CA LEU A 118 10.77 -4.49 -4.32
C LEU A 118 12.10 -4.83 -5.02
N PHE A 119 12.82 -5.84 -4.51
CA PHE A 119 14.16 -6.23 -4.98
C PHE A 119 14.20 -7.49 -5.86
N ASP A 120 13.05 -8.04 -6.27
CA ASP A 120 13.03 -9.15 -7.24
C ASP A 120 13.26 -8.60 -8.66
N LEU A 121 14.17 -9.23 -9.40
CA LEU A 121 14.44 -8.93 -10.81
C LEU A 121 13.35 -9.51 -11.74
N ASN A 122 12.54 -10.46 -11.26
CA ASN A 122 11.48 -11.13 -12.00
C ASN A 122 10.08 -10.65 -11.55
N ILE A 123 9.67 -9.47 -12.02
CA ILE A 123 8.45 -8.77 -11.59
C ILE A 123 7.18 -9.58 -11.91
N ARG A 124 6.28 -9.71 -10.92
CA ARG A 124 4.97 -10.40 -11.07
C ARG A 124 3.80 -9.49 -10.69
N ARG A 125 3.08 -8.96 -11.69
CA ARG A 125 1.78 -8.28 -11.48
C ARG A 125 0.69 -9.29 -11.06
N SER A 126 -0.31 -8.78 -10.33
CA SER A 126 -1.58 -9.48 -10.14
C SER A 126 -2.46 -9.39 -11.40
N GLY A 127 -3.21 -10.45 -11.73
CA GLY A 127 -4.13 -10.44 -12.87
C GLY A 127 -5.38 -9.57 -12.65
N THR A 128 -6.00 -9.12 -13.74
CA THR A 128 -7.20 -8.25 -13.74
C THR A 128 -8.47 -8.94 -13.22
N LEU A 129 -9.56 -8.17 -13.04
CA LEU A 129 -10.88 -8.65 -12.57
C LEU A 129 -11.91 -8.82 -13.70
N PHE A 130 -11.57 -8.47 -14.93
CA PHE A 130 -12.43 -8.58 -16.12
C PHE A 130 -11.83 -9.59 -17.10
N GLU A 131 -12.70 -10.25 -17.87
CA GLU A 131 -12.34 -11.32 -18.81
C GLU A 131 -12.39 -10.87 -20.27
N ASP A 132 -13.36 -10.01 -20.62
CA ASP A 132 -13.52 -9.37 -21.93
C ASP A 132 -13.31 -7.86 -21.82
N VAL A 133 -12.93 -7.23 -22.94
CA VAL A 133 -12.92 -5.77 -23.09
C VAL A 133 -13.69 -5.36 -24.35
N LEU A 134 -14.66 -4.47 -24.20
CA LEU A 134 -15.40 -3.84 -25.30
C LEU A 134 -14.98 -2.39 -25.44
N GLU A 135 -14.34 -2.08 -26.55
CA GLU A 135 -14.02 -0.71 -26.95
C GLU A 135 -15.21 -0.03 -27.63
N ILE A 136 -15.58 1.16 -27.14
CA ILE A 136 -16.65 2.00 -27.68
C ILE A 136 -16.07 3.14 -28.52
N GLU A 137 -16.66 3.36 -29.69
CA GLU A 137 -16.36 4.49 -30.58
C GLU A 137 -17.07 5.78 -30.12
N GLU A 138 -16.61 6.33 -28.99
CA GLU A 138 -16.96 7.65 -28.47
C GLU A 138 -15.71 8.45 -28.10
N ARG A 139 -15.86 9.76 -27.82
CA ARG A 139 -14.83 10.57 -27.16
C ARG A 139 -15.46 11.76 -26.45
N VAL A 140 -15.07 11.99 -25.20
CA VAL A 140 -15.39 13.20 -24.43
C VAL A 140 -14.12 13.94 -23.99
N THR A 141 -14.30 15.20 -23.57
CA THR A 141 -13.29 15.97 -22.81
C THR A 141 -14.00 16.82 -21.75
N LEU A 142 -13.27 17.39 -20.79
CA LEU A 142 -13.82 18.40 -19.88
C LEU A 142 -14.10 19.69 -20.66
N HIS A 143 -15.20 20.38 -20.34
CA HIS A 143 -15.63 21.58 -21.06
C HIS A 143 -14.60 22.72 -20.93
N ASN A 144 -14.02 22.85 -19.74
CA ASN A 144 -12.90 23.71 -19.41
C ASN A 144 -11.68 22.81 -19.15
N SER A 145 -10.47 23.26 -19.49
CA SER A 145 -9.27 22.61 -18.97
C SER A 145 -9.18 22.84 -17.45
N THR A 146 -8.67 21.85 -16.72
CA THR A 146 -8.29 21.96 -15.30
C THR A 146 -7.06 22.86 -15.08
N GLU A 147 -6.40 23.31 -16.15
CA GLU A 147 -5.08 23.98 -16.13
C GLU A 147 -5.11 25.42 -16.67
N THR A 148 -6.21 25.88 -17.27
CA THR A 148 -6.28 27.23 -17.86
C THR A 148 -6.97 28.22 -16.93
N LYS A 149 -6.23 29.24 -16.46
CA LYS A 149 -6.71 30.33 -15.59
C LYS A 149 -7.86 31.18 -16.18
N PHE A 150 -8.15 31.03 -17.48
CA PHE A 150 -9.27 31.69 -18.14
C PHE A 150 -10.57 30.89 -18.03
N VAL A 151 -11.37 31.20 -17.00
CA VAL A 151 -12.82 30.98 -17.10
C VAL A 151 -13.34 31.84 -18.25
N HIS A 152 -13.61 31.22 -19.41
CA HIS A 152 -14.41 31.86 -20.44
C HIS A 152 -15.78 32.16 -19.82
N GLY A 153 -16.14 33.44 -19.75
CA GLY A 153 -17.33 33.90 -19.07
C GLY A 153 -18.59 33.21 -19.63
N SER A 154 -19.62 33.08 -18.79
CA SER A 154 -20.90 32.47 -19.15
C SER A 154 -21.72 33.36 -20.08
N SER A 155 -21.23 33.56 -21.31
CA SER A 155 -21.78 34.47 -22.32
C SER A 155 -22.38 33.72 -23.51
N GLY A 156 -23.71 33.57 -23.48
CA GLY A 156 -24.53 33.72 -24.68
C GLY A 156 -25.03 32.46 -25.37
N ASP A 157 -24.16 31.50 -25.69
CA ASP A 157 -24.53 30.38 -26.58
C ASP A 157 -24.64 29.02 -25.87
N ILE A 158 -25.79 28.36 -26.06
CA ILE A 158 -26.09 27.03 -25.51
C ILE A 158 -25.58 25.97 -26.47
N ASP A 159 -24.27 25.71 -26.40
CA ASP A 159 -23.62 24.63 -27.12
C ASP A 159 -24.20 23.26 -26.70
N GLN A 160 -24.90 22.61 -27.63
CA GLN A 160 -25.62 21.36 -27.38
C GLN A 160 -24.68 20.17 -27.08
N THR A 161 -23.36 20.29 -27.34
CA THR A 161 -22.36 19.27 -27.00
C THR A 161 -22.03 19.19 -25.52
N LEU A 162 -22.46 20.20 -24.73
CA LEU A 162 -22.17 20.27 -23.29
C LEU A 162 -23.18 19.45 -22.48
N LYS A 163 -22.70 18.69 -21.49
CA LYS A 163 -23.49 17.92 -20.54
C LYS A 163 -22.86 18.00 -19.15
N LYS A 164 -23.67 17.88 -18.10
CA LYS A 164 -23.16 17.64 -16.74
C LYS A 164 -22.98 16.13 -16.56
N GLY A 165 -21.78 15.69 -16.19
CA GLY A 165 -21.49 14.30 -15.88
C GLY A 165 -21.98 13.90 -14.49
N ILE A 166 -21.74 12.64 -14.11
CA ILE A 166 -22.32 12.04 -12.89
C ILE A 166 -21.57 12.51 -11.63
N GLY A 167 -20.27 12.82 -11.71
CA GLY A 167 -19.51 13.44 -10.61
C GLY A 167 -19.80 14.93 -10.43
N GLY A 168 -20.50 15.55 -11.38
CA GLY A 168 -20.89 16.95 -11.38
C GLY A 168 -20.04 17.86 -12.27
N GLU A 169 -18.96 17.34 -12.84
CA GLU A 169 -18.17 17.95 -13.91
C GLU A 169 -19.03 18.38 -15.12
N VAL A 170 -18.58 19.41 -15.85
CA VAL A 170 -19.15 19.76 -17.16
C VAL A 170 -18.26 19.18 -18.25
N ILE A 171 -18.80 18.27 -19.04
CA ILE A 171 -18.12 17.60 -20.15
C ILE A 171 -18.60 18.13 -21.50
N ARG A 172 -17.68 18.13 -22.47
CA ARG A 172 -17.90 18.41 -23.88
C ARG A 172 -17.78 17.11 -24.67
N ILE A 173 -18.80 16.75 -25.41
CA ILE A 173 -18.78 15.58 -26.31
C ILE A 173 -17.99 15.95 -27.57
N LEU A 174 -16.90 15.21 -27.85
CA LEU A 174 -16.08 15.38 -29.07
C LEU A 174 -16.51 14.42 -30.17
N GLN A 175 -16.81 13.16 -29.81
CA GLN A 175 -17.40 12.15 -30.68
C GLN A 175 -18.58 11.50 -29.94
N PRO A 176 -19.83 11.63 -30.42
CA PRO A 176 -21.00 11.07 -29.76
C PRO A 176 -21.04 9.55 -29.87
N LEU A 177 -21.63 8.92 -28.85
CA LEU A 177 -21.82 7.48 -28.74
C LEU A 177 -22.62 6.91 -29.93
N ASN A 178 -22.04 5.97 -30.68
CA ASN A 178 -22.81 5.16 -31.62
C ASN A 178 -23.64 4.11 -30.86
N VAL A 179 -24.91 4.43 -30.60
CA VAL A 179 -25.82 3.63 -29.76
C VAL A 179 -26.04 2.23 -30.33
N ASP A 180 -26.15 2.07 -31.65
CA ASP A 180 -26.48 0.79 -32.28
C ASP A 180 -25.31 -0.19 -32.23
N LYS A 181 -24.11 0.22 -32.68
CA LYS A 181 -22.86 -0.57 -32.50
C LYS A 181 -22.61 -0.93 -31.04
N THR A 182 -22.87 0.02 -30.13
CA THR A 182 -22.69 -0.20 -28.69
C THR A 182 -23.67 -1.25 -28.17
N ARG A 183 -24.92 -1.22 -28.63
CA ARG A 183 -25.94 -2.23 -28.29
C ARG A 183 -25.57 -3.62 -28.83
N GLU A 184 -25.06 -3.71 -30.06
CA GLU A 184 -24.52 -4.97 -30.63
C GLU A 184 -23.29 -5.49 -29.86
N GLY A 185 -22.45 -4.61 -29.34
CA GLY A 185 -21.34 -4.97 -28.44
C GLY A 185 -21.83 -5.50 -27.10
N LEU A 186 -22.70 -4.75 -26.42
CA LEU A 186 -23.25 -5.10 -25.11
C LEU A 186 -24.12 -6.37 -25.16
N GLN A 187 -24.89 -6.60 -26.24
CA GLN A 187 -25.67 -7.82 -26.39
C GLN A 187 -24.77 -9.07 -26.48
N ARG A 188 -23.68 -9.01 -27.28
CA ARG A 188 -22.69 -10.11 -27.37
C ARG A 188 -21.97 -10.40 -26.05
N LEU A 189 -21.86 -9.43 -25.15
CA LEU A 189 -21.36 -9.62 -23.79
C LEU A 189 -22.45 -10.17 -22.84
N PHE A 190 -23.69 -9.73 -22.99
CA PHE A 190 -24.83 -10.18 -22.20
C PHE A 190 -25.15 -11.67 -22.44
N ASP A 191 -25.06 -12.11 -23.70
CA ASP A 191 -25.36 -13.49 -24.13
C ASP A 191 -24.32 -14.53 -23.64
N LYS A 192 -23.19 -14.09 -23.06
CA LYS A 192 -22.04 -14.92 -22.61
C LYS A 192 -22.14 -15.44 -21.16
N GLY A 193 -23.15 -15.05 -20.38
CA GLY A 193 -23.13 -15.10 -18.91
C GLY A 193 -22.90 -16.48 -18.25
N THR A 194 -22.16 -16.50 -17.14
CA THR A 194 -22.00 -17.63 -16.19
C THR A 194 -21.83 -17.10 -14.74
N VAL A 195 -21.81 -17.98 -13.73
CA VAL A 195 -22.01 -17.66 -12.30
C VAL A 195 -20.89 -18.27 -11.42
N ALA A 196 -20.58 -17.62 -10.30
CA ALA A 196 -19.55 -18.03 -9.33
C ALA A 196 -20.11 -18.34 -7.92
N ALA A 197 -19.28 -18.87 -7.01
CA ALA A 197 -19.67 -19.30 -5.65
C ALA A 197 -18.52 -19.12 -4.63
N GLY A 198 -18.84 -19.17 -3.33
CA GLY A 198 -17.92 -18.76 -2.25
C GLY A 198 -18.27 -19.24 -0.83
N GLY A 199 -17.35 -19.05 0.14
CA GLY A 199 -17.62 -19.06 1.59
C GLY A 199 -17.33 -20.33 2.43
N GLY A 200 -16.37 -21.20 2.08
CA GLY A 200 -15.98 -22.35 2.90
C GLY A 200 -14.75 -23.12 2.41
N SER A 201 -13.54 -22.56 2.59
CA SER A 201 -12.30 -22.99 1.92
C SER A 201 -12.05 -24.50 1.88
N ILE A 202 -11.96 -25.03 0.66
CA ILE A 202 -11.85 -26.44 0.31
C ILE A 202 -10.41 -26.93 0.55
N LEU A 203 -10.28 -28.12 1.12
CA LEU A 203 -9.00 -28.81 1.28
C LEU A 203 -8.76 -29.71 0.08
N SER A 204 -7.60 -29.57 -0.57
CA SER A 204 -7.22 -30.41 -1.72
C SER A 204 -5.73 -30.80 -1.69
N TYR A 205 -5.38 -31.83 -2.45
CA TYR A 205 -4.01 -32.30 -2.61
C TYR A 205 -3.66 -32.32 -4.10
N LYS A 206 -2.59 -31.63 -4.48
CA LYS A 206 -2.10 -31.54 -5.87
C LYS A 206 -0.57 -31.58 -5.85
N ASN A 207 0.03 -32.42 -6.70
CA ASN A 207 1.48 -32.48 -6.95
C ASN A 207 2.34 -32.53 -5.67
N GLY A 208 2.01 -33.41 -4.72
CA GLY A 208 2.73 -33.55 -3.44
C GLY A 208 2.40 -32.50 -2.36
N LEU A 209 1.60 -31.47 -2.67
CA LEU A 209 1.31 -30.33 -1.79
C LEU A 209 -0.13 -30.35 -1.23
N LEU A 210 -0.25 -29.99 0.04
CA LEU A 210 -1.52 -29.71 0.72
C LEU A 210 -1.96 -28.27 0.38
N LEU A 211 -3.21 -28.10 -0.05
CA LEU A 211 -3.80 -26.80 -0.41
C LEU A 211 -5.09 -26.57 0.40
N ALA A 212 -5.30 -25.33 0.84
CA ALA A 212 -6.51 -24.90 1.53
C ALA A 212 -7.03 -23.60 0.89
N GLY A 213 -8.17 -23.67 0.20
CA GLY A 213 -8.66 -22.59 -0.67
C GLY A 213 -7.88 -22.48 -2.00
N PRO A 214 -8.13 -21.43 -2.81
CA PRO A 214 -9.11 -20.36 -2.57
C PRO A 214 -10.57 -20.80 -2.78
N GLU A 215 -10.81 -21.89 -3.52
CA GLU A 215 -12.14 -22.47 -3.75
C GLU A 215 -12.87 -22.82 -2.44
N SER A 216 -14.20 -22.73 -2.43
CA SER A 216 -14.94 -22.38 -1.22
C SER A 216 -16.39 -22.94 -1.20
N ALA A 217 -16.73 -23.78 -0.21
CA ALA A 217 -17.95 -24.59 -0.15
C ALA A 217 -19.24 -23.90 0.37
N GLY A 218 -19.13 -22.68 0.93
CA GLY A 218 -20.26 -21.87 1.39
C GLY A 218 -21.04 -22.44 2.58
N ALA A 219 -22.29 -21.97 2.74
CA ALA A 219 -23.28 -22.56 3.64
C ALA A 219 -24.00 -23.79 3.03
N HIS A 220 -24.01 -23.88 1.69
CA HIS A 220 -24.63 -24.95 0.93
C HIS A 220 -23.82 -25.21 -0.35
N PRO A 221 -23.35 -26.45 -0.61
CA PRO A 221 -23.53 -27.65 0.21
C PRO A 221 -22.71 -27.65 1.51
N GLY A 222 -21.74 -26.73 1.66
CA GLY A 222 -20.95 -26.55 2.87
C GLY A 222 -19.95 -27.68 3.17
N PRO A 223 -19.36 -27.70 4.37
CA PRO A 223 -18.52 -28.79 4.87
C PRO A 223 -19.20 -30.17 4.82
N VAL A 224 -18.41 -31.25 4.73
CA VAL A 224 -18.91 -32.64 4.88
C VAL A 224 -19.76 -32.76 6.16
N ALA A 225 -19.27 -32.16 7.25
CA ALA A 225 -19.92 -32.14 8.55
C ALA A 225 -21.34 -31.53 8.58
N TYR A 226 -21.75 -30.76 7.57
CA TYR A 226 -23.09 -30.12 7.54
C TYR A 226 -24.20 -31.08 7.08
N ARG A 227 -23.84 -32.30 6.64
CA ARG A 227 -24.78 -33.34 6.16
C ARG A 227 -25.53 -32.97 4.87
N LYS A 228 -25.08 -31.95 4.13
CA LYS A 228 -25.64 -31.48 2.85
C LYS A 228 -24.79 -31.86 1.60
N GLY A 229 -23.82 -32.76 1.77
CA GLY A 229 -23.13 -33.43 0.65
C GLY A 229 -21.96 -32.67 0.00
N GLY A 230 -21.36 -31.69 0.70
CA GLY A 230 -20.25 -30.91 0.18
C GLY A 230 -18.85 -31.46 0.48
N PRO A 231 -17.78 -30.76 0.06
CA PRO A 231 -16.39 -31.21 0.10
C PRO A 231 -15.73 -31.05 1.50
N LEU A 232 -14.50 -31.58 1.64
CA LEU A 232 -13.67 -31.36 2.81
C LEU A 232 -13.24 -29.88 2.94
N THR A 233 -13.32 -29.35 4.15
CA THR A 233 -12.99 -27.96 4.49
C THR A 233 -12.17 -27.86 5.79
N ILE A 234 -11.67 -26.66 6.07
CA ILE A 234 -11.04 -26.30 7.36
C ILE A 234 -11.96 -26.62 8.57
N THR A 235 -13.29 -26.57 8.39
CA THR A 235 -14.26 -26.94 9.45
C THR A 235 -14.18 -28.43 9.78
N ASP A 236 -14.05 -29.28 8.76
CA ASP A 236 -13.96 -30.73 8.92
C ASP A 236 -12.64 -31.13 9.62
N ALA A 237 -11.53 -30.44 9.30
CA ALA A 237 -10.25 -30.64 9.98
C ALA A 237 -10.31 -30.31 11.48
N ASN A 238 -10.88 -29.14 11.83
CA ASN A 238 -11.06 -28.75 13.24
C ASN A 238 -12.05 -29.67 13.99
N LEU A 239 -13.05 -30.23 13.30
CA LEU A 239 -13.98 -31.21 13.86
C LEU A 239 -13.29 -32.55 14.17
N VAL A 240 -12.55 -33.11 13.21
CA VAL A 240 -11.86 -34.41 13.36
C VAL A 240 -10.73 -34.35 14.39
N LEU A 241 -10.13 -33.18 14.62
CA LEU A 241 -9.16 -32.91 15.69
C LEU A 241 -9.79 -32.61 17.05
N GLY A 242 -11.13 -32.69 17.19
CA GLY A 242 -11.84 -32.43 18.44
C GLY A 242 -11.83 -30.96 18.90
N ARG A 243 -11.32 -30.03 18.09
CA ARG A 243 -11.30 -28.59 18.39
C ARG A 243 -12.71 -27.98 18.39
N ILE A 244 -13.63 -28.55 17.61
CA ILE A 244 -15.05 -28.19 17.62
C ILE A 244 -15.82 -29.13 18.56
N GLN A 245 -16.28 -28.60 19.68
CA GLN A 245 -17.10 -29.33 20.67
C GLN A 245 -18.56 -29.40 20.21
N THR A 246 -18.94 -30.52 19.58
CA THR A 246 -20.26 -30.73 18.94
C THR A 246 -21.46 -30.61 19.89
N CYS A 247 -21.26 -30.87 21.18
CA CYS A 247 -22.28 -30.68 22.22
C CYS A 247 -22.66 -29.21 22.46
N ASN A 248 -21.75 -28.28 22.19
CA ASN A 248 -21.93 -26.84 22.38
C ASN A 248 -22.28 -26.10 21.07
N PHE A 249 -22.32 -26.80 19.93
CA PHE A 249 -22.68 -26.21 18.66
C PHE A 249 -24.21 -26.23 18.47
N PRO A 250 -24.85 -25.15 17.99
CA PRO A 250 -26.28 -25.16 17.67
C PRO A 250 -26.63 -26.30 16.70
N LYS A 251 -27.71 -27.03 17.01
CA LYS A 251 -28.21 -28.15 16.20
C LYS A 251 -29.00 -27.65 14.99
N ILE A 252 -28.33 -26.97 14.07
CA ILE A 252 -28.94 -26.33 12.88
C ILE A 252 -28.57 -27.03 11.56
N PHE A 253 -28.07 -28.26 11.62
CA PHE A 253 -27.61 -29.03 10.46
C PHE A 253 -28.58 -30.15 10.06
N GLY A 254 -28.25 -30.84 8.96
CA GLY A 254 -29.12 -31.82 8.33
C GLY A 254 -30.30 -31.17 7.59
N GLN A 255 -31.24 -32.01 7.16
CA GLN A 255 -32.33 -31.59 6.26
C GLN A 255 -33.40 -30.71 6.95
N ASN A 256 -33.51 -30.75 8.28
CA ASN A 256 -34.61 -30.16 9.06
C ASN A 256 -34.13 -29.13 10.12
N GLU A 257 -32.96 -28.50 9.92
CA GLU A 257 -32.32 -27.56 10.88
C GLU A 257 -32.31 -28.05 12.35
N ASN A 258 -32.09 -29.35 12.59
CA ASN A 258 -32.24 -29.96 13.94
C ASN A 258 -31.14 -30.96 14.36
N GLN A 259 -30.09 -31.14 13.56
CA GLN A 259 -29.02 -32.13 13.79
C GLN A 259 -27.68 -31.48 14.16
N PRO A 260 -26.79 -32.19 14.88
CA PRO A 260 -25.41 -31.76 15.09
C PRO A 260 -24.50 -32.09 13.88
N LEU A 261 -23.31 -31.49 13.89
CA LEU A 261 -22.23 -31.73 12.92
C LEU A 261 -21.85 -33.23 12.81
N ASP A 262 -21.43 -33.65 11.62
CA ASP A 262 -21.03 -35.05 11.34
C ASP A 262 -19.53 -35.30 11.45
N HIS A 263 -19.10 -35.69 12.65
CA HIS A 263 -17.72 -36.10 12.91
C HIS A 263 -17.33 -37.40 12.19
N GLU A 264 -18.24 -38.38 12.08
CA GLU A 264 -17.94 -39.66 11.44
C GLU A 264 -17.88 -39.53 9.92
N GLY A 265 -18.79 -38.76 9.33
CA GLY A 265 -18.75 -38.36 7.92
C GLY A 265 -17.43 -37.68 7.55
N ALA A 266 -17.05 -36.63 8.29
CA ALA A 266 -15.77 -35.94 8.07
C ALA A 266 -14.56 -36.88 8.21
N ARG A 267 -14.52 -37.70 9.28
CA ARG A 267 -13.42 -38.65 9.54
C ARG A 267 -13.33 -39.76 8.47
N LYS A 268 -14.43 -40.11 7.80
CA LYS A 268 -14.43 -41.06 6.67
C LYS A 268 -13.73 -40.46 5.44
N VAL A 269 -14.12 -39.26 5.00
CA VAL A 269 -13.56 -38.64 3.79
C VAL A 269 -12.06 -38.30 3.97
N PHE A 270 -11.64 -37.93 5.19
CA PHE A 270 -10.20 -37.80 5.49
C PHE A 270 -9.41 -39.12 5.36
N LYS A 271 -9.98 -40.28 5.70
CA LYS A 271 -9.32 -41.58 5.48
C LYS A 271 -9.15 -41.92 4.00
N GLU A 272 -10.15 -41.55 3.19
CA GLU A 272 -10.12 -41.75 1.73
C GLU A 272 -9.00 -40.90 1.10
N LEU A 273 -8.90 -39.62 1.47
CA LEU A 273 -7.80 -38.74 1.05
C LEU A 273 -6.42 -39.20 1.55
N LEU A 274 -6.33 -39.71 2.79
CA LEU A 274 -5.09 -40.18 3.39
C LEU A 274 -4.47 -41.37 2.62
N GLY A 275 -5.28 -42.23 2.02
CA GLY A 275 -4.81 -43.35 1.20
C GLY A 275 -3.97 -42.90 0.00
N THR A 276 -4.43 -41.84 -0.69
CA THR A 276 -3.69 -41.22 -1.80
C THR A 276 -2.38 -40.60 -1.31
N ILE A 277 -2.44 -39.79 -0.25
CA ILE A 277 -1.28 -39.04 0.26
C ILE A 277 -0.20 -39.97 0.81
N ASN A 278 -0.57 -41.00 1.58
CA ASN A 278 0.42 -41.96 2.10
C ASN A 278 1.08 -42.80 1.01
N SER A 279 0.40 -43.04 -0.12
CA SER A 279 1.00 -43.71 -1.28
C SER A 279 2.11 -42.86 -1.92
N ASP A 280 1.87 -41.54 -2.06
CA ASP A 280 2.85 -40.58 -2.59
C ASP A 280 4.03 -40.37 -1.62
N LEU A 281 3.76 -40.24 -0.31
CA LEU A 281 4.78 -40.15 0.73
C LEU A 281 5.71 -41.38 0.76
N VAL A 282 5.15 -42.59 0.64
CA VAL A 282 5.97 -43.82 0.56
C VAL A 282 6.83 -43.84 -0.70
N SER A 283 6.32 -43.36 -1.85
CA SER A 283 7.10 -43.25 -3.09
C SER A 283 8.30 -42.30 -2.93
N THR A 284 8.12 -41.22 -2.17
CA THR A 284 9.13 -40.19 -1.87
C THR A 284 9.99 -40.49 -0.63
N ARG A 285 9.94 -41.74 -0.12
CA ARG A 285 10.67 -42.22 1.08
C ARG A 285 10.38 -41.44 2.37
N ARG A 286 9.19 -40.87 2.50
CA ARG A 286 8.69 -40.19 3.70
C ARG A 286 7.80 -41.13 4.52
N TYR A 287 7.71 -40.88 5.82
CA TYR A 287 6.84 -41.66 6.71
C TYR A 287 5.35 -41.42 6.40
N PRO A 288 4.50 -42.46 6.44
CA PRO A 288 3.06 -42.31 6.27
C PRO A 288 2.46 -41.58 7.49
N LYS A 289 1.48 -40.71 7.25
CA LYS A 289 0.75 -39.95 8.28
C LYS A 289 -0.51 -40.67 8.76
N THR A 290 -0.99 -40.27 9.93
CA THR A 290 -2.34 -40.52 10.45
C THR A 290 -3.37 -39.53 9.87
N VAL A 291 -4.66 -39.75 10.16
CA VAL A 291 -5.74 -38.81 9.81
C VAL A 291 -5.56 -37.48 10.55
N GLU A 292 -5.13 -37.56 11.80
CA GLU A 292 -4.89 -36.45 12.70
C GLU A 292 -3.71 -35.58 12.23
N GLU A 293 -2.58 -36.18 11.85
CA GLU A 293 -1.42 -35.46 11.30
C GLU A 293 -1.66 -34.86 9.90
N LEU A 294 -2.62 -35.42 9.15
CA LEU A 294 -3.08 -34.86 7.88
C LEU A 294 -3.99 -33.64 8.12
N ALA A 295 -4.99 -33.79 9.01
CA ALA A 295 -5.87 -32.68 9.39
C ALA A 295 -5.09 -31.52 10.01
N LEU A 296 -4.09 -31.80 10.86
CA LEU A 296 -3.21 -30.79 11.44
C LEU A 296 -2.38 -30.06 10.37
N GLY A 297 -1.81 -30.79 9.42
CA GLY A 297 -1.04 -30.19 8.31
C GLY A 297 -1.86 -29.24 7.44
N PHE A 298 -3.15 -29.52 7.21
CA PHE A 298 -4.05 -28.57 6.54
C PHE A 298 -4.32 -27.31 7.38
N LEU A 299 -4.40 -27.42 8.71
CA LEU A 299 -4.52 -26.25 9.59
C LEU A 299 -3.23 -25.43 9.64
N GLU A 300 -2.05 -26.05 9.61
CA GLU A 300 -0.75 -25.37 9.55
C GLU A 300 -0.64 -24.51 8.28
N VAL A 301 -0.98 -25.07 7.11
CA VAL A 301 -1.03 -24.33 5.83
C VAL A 301 -2.05 -23.18 5.90
N ALA A 302 -3.24 -23.41 6.43
CA ALA A 302 -4.26 -22.35 6.57
C ALA A 302 -3.81 -21.23 7.53
N ASN A 303 -3.18 -21.56 8.66
CA ASN A 303 -2.65 -20.57 9.61
C ASN A 303 -1.59 -19.69 8.96
N GLU A 304 -0.61 -20.28 8.27
CA GLU A 304 0.47 -19.53 7.60
C GLU A 304 -0.07 -18.65 6.46
N THR A 305 -1.03 -19.15 5.68
CA THR A 305 -1.73 -18.34 4.65
C THR A 305 -2.45 -17.13 5.26
N MET A 306 -3.00 -17.24 6.48
CA MET A 306 -3.59 -16.09 7.19
C MET A 306 -2.54 -15.16 7.83
N CYS A 307 -1.37 -15.65 8.22
CA CYS A 307 -0.33 -14.83 8.84
C CYS A 307 0.32 -13.86 7.86
N ARG A 308 0.56 -14.28 6.60
CA ARG A 308 1.23 -13.46 5.57
C ARG A 308 0.59 -12.09 5.31
N PRO A 309 -0.72 -11.96 5.02
CA PRO A 309 -1.32 -10.65 4.79
C PRO A 309 -1.37 -9.78 6.05
N ILE A 310 -1.51 -10.38 7.24
CA ILE A 310 -1.43 -9.62 8.51
C ILE A 310 -0.03 -9.02 8.66
N ARG A 311 1.01 -9.85 8.49
CA ARG A 311 2.41 -9.45 8.55
C ARG A 311 2.71 -8.31 7.56
N ALA A 312 2.39 -8.51 6.28
CA ALA A 312 2.62 -7.51 5.23
C ALA A 312 1.87 -6.19 5.47
N LEU A 313 0.60 -6.21 5.91
CA LEU A 313 -0.18 -4.99 6.16
C LEU A 313 0.28 -4.21 7.40
N THR A 314 0.86 -4.89 8.41
CA THR A 314 1.45 -4.25 9.59
C THR A 314 2.83 -3.67 9.25
N GLU A 315 3.68 -4.43 8.56
CA GLU A 315 5.05 -4.03 8.20
C GLU A 315 5.07 -2.92 7.13
N ALA A 316 4.20 -2.97 6.12
CA ALA A 316 4.07 -1.90 5.11
C ALA A 316 3.57 -0.56 5.70
N LYS A 317 3.03 -0.57 6.93
CA LYS A 317 2.67 0.63 7.68
C LYS A 317 3.76 1.07 8.68
N GLY A 318 4.93 0.43 8.67
CA GLY A 318 6.06 0.72 9.55
C GLY A 318 5.98 0.10 10.94
N TYR A 319 5.07 -0.86 11.17
CA TYR A 319 4.82 -1.45 12.49
C TYR A 319 5.35 -2.89 12.59
N ARG A 320 5.68 -3.32 13.82
CA ARG A 320 6.06 -4.70 14.14
C ARG A 320 4.83 -5.49 14.61
N THR A 321 4.65 -6.70 14.07
CA THR A 321 3.53 -7.60 14.42
C THR A 321 3.51 -7.99 15.90
N SER A 322 4.67 -8.25 16.51
CA SER A 322 4.81 -8.65 17.93
C SER A 322 4.23 -7.67 18.94
N ASP A 323 4.13 -6.39 18.55
CA ASP A 323 3.84 -5.28 19.45
C ASP A 323 2.32 -4.96 19.47
N HIS A 324 1.53 -5.76 18.77
CA HIS A 324 0.08 -5.63 18.63
C HIS A 324 -0.66 -6.70 19.44
N ASP A 325 -1.77 -6.32 20.08
CA ASP A 325 -2.73 -7.28 20.63
C ASP A 325 -3.52 -7.95 19.49
N LEU A 326 -3.54 -9.28 19.42
CA LEU A 326 -4.35 -9.99 18.43
C LEU A 326 -5.82 -9.99 18.86
N ALA A 327 -6.60 -9.02 18.38
CA ALA A 327 -8.05 -8.98 18.54
C ALA A 327 -8.73 -10.01 17.62
N VAL A 328 -9.42 -11.00 18.21
CA VAL A 328 -9.99 -12.14 17.48
C VAL A 328 -11.52 -12.13 17.53
N PHE A 329 -12.12 -12.25 16.34
CA PHE A 329 -13.56 -12.29 16.11
C PHE A 329 -13.94 -13.23 14.96
N GLY A 330 -15.24 -13.32 14.68
CA GLY A 330 -15.83 -14.28 13.74
C GLY A 330 -15.94 -15.70 14.32
N GLY A 331 -16.85 -16.51 13.77
CA GLY A 331 -17.11 -17.87 14.27
C GLY A 331 -15.94 -18.86 14.13
N ALA A 332 -14.96 -18.55 13.27
CA ALA A 332 -13.77 -19.37 13.07
C ALA A 332 -12.51 -18.83 13.79
N GLY A 333 -12.41 -17.52 14.05
CA GLY A 333 -11.15 -16.89 14.48
C GLY A 333 -10.53 -17.51 15.74
N GLY A 334 -11.35 -17.85 16.74
CA GLY A 334 -10.91 -18.51 17.97
C GLY A 334 -10.25 -19.89 17.78
N GLN A 335 -10.48 -20.56 16.63
CA GLN A 335 -9.90 -21.87 16.30
C GLN A 335 -8.46 -21.77 15.79
N HIS A 336 -8.07 -20.57 15.33
CA HIS A 336 -6.75 -20.26 14.74
C HIS A 336 -5.93 -19.29 15.60
N ALA A 337 -6.59 -18.49 16.45
CA ALA A 337 -6.05 -17.45 17.33
C ALA A 337 -4.63 -17.72 17.88
N CYS A 338 -4.45 -18.79 18.66
CA CYS A 338 -3.17 -19.06 19.33
C CYS A 338 -2.05 -19.44 18.35
N ALA A 339 -2.38 -20.04 17.20
CA ALA A 339 -1.40 -20.40 16.18
C ALA A 339 -0.99 -19.18 15.34
N ILE A 340 -1.96 -18.32 14.99
CA ILE A 340 -1.69 -17.04 14.32
C ILE A 340 -0.84 -16.14 15.24
N ALA A 341 -1.18 -16.04 16.52
CA ALA A 341 -0.39 -15.28 17.49
C ALA A 341 1.06 -15.79 17.60
N ALA A 342 1.26 -17.10 17.69
CA ALA A 342 2.59 -17.70 17.72
C ALA A 342 3.39 -17.43 16.42
N ASN A 343 2.79 -17.61 15.24
CA ASN A 343 3.42 -17.35 13.93
C ASN A 343 3.71 -15.86 13.65
N LEU A 344 3.10 -14.94 14.42
CA LEU A 344 3.30 -13.49 14.33
C LEU A 344 4.08 -12.90 15.53
N GLY A 345 4.52 -13.73 16.48
CA GLY A 345 5.23 -13.27 17.68
C GLY A 345 4.38 -12.44 18.65
N ILE A 346 3.05 -12.53 18.57
CA ILE A 346 2.11 -11.75 19.37
C ILE A 346 1.94 -12.40 20.75
N ASN A 347 2.23 -11.62 21.79
CA ASN A 347 2.22 -12.09 23.18
C ASN A 347 0.83 -12.13 23.84
N ARG A 348 -0.18 -11.46 23.26
CA ARG A 348 -1.51 -11.30 23.87
C ARG A 348 -2.62 -11.42 22.82
N VAL A 349 -3.60 -12.28 23.12
CA VAL A 349 -4.78 -12.52 22.30
C VAL A 349 -6.01 -12.02 23.05
N ILE A 350 -6.81 -11.16 22.40
CA ILE A 350 -8.07 -10.64 22.94
C ILE A 350 -9.23 -11.31 22.22
N ILE A 351 -9.93 -12.21 22.90
CA ILE A 351 -11.18 -12.81 22.41
C ILE A 351 -12.36 -12.13 23.10
N HIS A 352 -13.13 -11.33 22.36
CA HIS A 352 -14.31 -10.68 22.93
C HIS A 352 -15.41 -11.70 23.26
N ARG A 353 -16.22 -11.43 24.31
CA ARG A 353 -17.36 -12.30 24.68
C ARG A 353 -18.36 -12.46 23.53
N TYR A 354 -18.52 -11.42 22.71
CA TYR A 354 -19.36 -11.41 21.51
C TYR A 354 -18.55 -11.58 20.22
N SER A 355 -17.38 -12.21 20.28
CA SER A 355 -16.46 -12.44 19.13
C SER A 355 -17.16 -13.04 17.91
N SER A 356 -18.06 -14.00 18.10
CA SER A 356 -18.81 -14.65 17.01
C SER A 356 -19.79 -13.75 16.25
N ILE A 357 -20.09 -12.56 16.79
CA ILE A 357 -21.04 -11.57 16.26
C ILE A 357 -20.50 -10.13 16.29
N LEU A 358 -19.16 -9.97 16.41
CA LEU A 358 -18.57 -8.70 16.81
C LEU A 358 -18.84 -7.57 15.82
N SER A 359 -18.95 -7.90 14.53
CA SER A 359 -19.35 -6.99 13.46
C SER A 359 -20.78 -6.46 13.66
N ALA A 360 -21.75 -7.32 13.99
CA ALA A 360 -23.12 -6.87 14.32
C ALA A 360 -23.15 -5.99 15.59
N TYR A 361 -22.37 -6.35 16.61
CA TYR A 361 -22.24 -5.54 17.83
C TYR A 361 -21.56 -4.18 17.56
N GLY A 362 -20.49 -4.17 16.76
CA GLY A 362 -19.77 -2.97 16.34
C GLY A 362 -20.65 -2.04 15.50
N MET A 363 -21.38 -2.58 14.52
CA MET A 363 -22.36 -1.80 13.76
C MET A 363 -23.43 -1.18 14.67
N ALA A 364 -23.95 -1.91 15.65
CA ALA A 364 -24.92 -1.37 16.60
C ALA A 364 -24.39 -0.12 17.33
N LEU A 365 -23.11 -0.16 17.74
CA LEU A 365 -22.41 0.93 18.43
C LEU A 365 -21.94 2.07 17.51
N ALA A 366 -21.61 1.79 16.23
CA ALA A 366 -20.98 2.75 15.33
C ALA A 366 -21.85 4.00 15.07
N ASP A 367 -21.21 5.17 15.08
CA ASP A 367 -21.84 6.46 14.75
C ASP A 367 -22.19 6.58 13.26
N VAL A 368 -23.03 7.55 12.92
CA VAL A 368 -23.49 7.77 11.54
C VAL A 368 -22.62 8.83 10.86
N VAL A 369 -21.56 8.36 10.20
CA VAL A 369 -20.65 9.19 9.40
C VAL A 369 -21.29 9.49 8.02
N ARG A 370 -21.05 10.69 7.49
CA ARG A 370 -21.50 11.13 6.16
C ARG A 370 -20.41 11.88 5.43
N ASP A 371 -19.63 11.15 4.64
CA ASP A 371 -18.64 11.74 3.74
C ASP A 371 -19.34 12.50 2.62
N VAL A 372 -18.99 13.79 2.45
CA VAL A 372 -19.47 14.63 1.35
C VAL A 372 -18.27 15.28 0.68
N GLN A 373 -18.13 15.06 -0.62
CA GLN A 373 -17.03 15.58 -1.43
C GLN A 373 -17.56 16.37 -2.63
N GLU A 374 -16.84 17.42 -3.03
CA GLU A 374 -17.09 18.18 -4.26
C GLU A 374 -15.79 18.27 -5.08
N PRO A 375 -15.82 17.98 -6.39
CA PRO A 375 -14.69 18.28 -7.27
C PRO A 375 -14.39 19.79 -7.29
N CYS A 376 -13.20 20.18 -6.84
CA CYS A 376 -12.81 21.58 -6.71
C CYS A 376 -11.52 21.86 -7.50
N SER A 377 -11.64 22.60 -8.60
CA SER A 377 -10.50 22.97 -9.46
C SER A 377 -10.21 24.47 -9.31
N MET A 378 -9.52 24.84 -8.24
CA MET A 378 -9.05 26.21 -7.98
C MET A 378 -7.67 26.19 -7.31
N PRO A 379 -6.81 27.20 -7.53
CA PRO A 379 -5.55 27.34 -6.81
C PRO A 379 -5.81 27.63 -5.32
N LEU A 380 -5.06 26.96 -4.44
CA LEU A 380 -5.14 27.17 -3.00
C LEU A 380 -4.39 28.45 -2.61
N VAL A 381 -5.08 29.59 -2.59
CA VAL A 381 -4.52 30.87 -2.13
C VAL A 381 -4.69 31.07 -0.62
N PRO A 382 -3.74 31.74 0.08
CA PRO A 382 -3.75 31.85 1.56
C PRO A 382 -4.99 32.51 2.16
N SER A 383 -5.67 33.38 1.41
CA SER A 383 -6.87 34.12 1.82
C SER A 383 -8.14 33.64 1.10
N SER A 384 -8.27 32.34 0.82
CA SER A 384 -9.45 31.79 0.14
C SER A 384 -10.66 31.66 1.06
N ASP A 385 -11.34 32.78 1.30
CA ASP A 385 -12.71 32.81 1.86
C ASP A 385 -13.65 31.89 1.06
N GLN A 386 -13.41 31.75 -0.25
CA GLN A 386 -14.19 30.90 -1.15
C GLN A 386 -13.99 29.40 -0.88
N LEU A 387 -12.78 28.96 -0.53
CA LEU A 387 -12.54 27.57 -0.09
C LEU A 387 -13.21 27.34 1.27
N SER A 388 -13.07 28.29 2.20
CA SER A 388 -13.73 28.22 3.52
C SER A 388 -15.26 28.18 3.41
N LEU A 389 -15.83 28.95 2.48
CA LEU A 389 -17.25 28.91 2.12
C LEU A 389 -17.67 27.56 1.53
N ARG A 390 -16.90 26.99 0.61
CA ARG A 390 -17.17 25.65 0.03
C ARG A 390 -17.15 24.55 1.08
N LEU A 391 -16.18 24.59 2.00
CA LEU A 391 -16.15 23.69 3.15
C LEU A 391 -17.38 23.92 4.05
N LYS A 392 -17.81 25.17 4.27
CA LYS A 392 -19.09 25.49 4.94
C LYS A 392 -20.32 24.95 4.21
N GLU A 393 -20.33 24.95 2.88
CA GLU A 393 -21.42 24.38 2.09
C GLU A 393 -21.43 22.85 2.16
N LEU A 394 -20.26 22.21 2.23
CA LEU A 394 -20.12 20.77 2.50
C LEU A 394 -20.56 20.40 3.94
N GLU A 395 -20.12 21.15 4.97
CA GLU A 395 -20.63 21.03 6.36
C GLU A 395 -22.17 21.10 6.38
N ASN A 396 -22.74 22.14 5.76
CA ASN A 396 -24.19 22.36 5.70
C ASN A 396 -24.91 21.24 4.92
N THR A 397 -24.27 20.68 3.89
CA THR A 397 -24.83 19.59 3.07
C THR A 397 -24.83 18.27 3.83
N GLY A 398 -23.72 17.90 4.48
CA GLY A 398 -23.62 16.71 5.33
C GLY A 398 -24.57 16.79 6.53
N ALA A 399 -24.57 17.92 7.25
CA ALA A 399 -25.53 18.20 8.31
C ALA A 399 -26.98 18.16 7.80
N GLY A 400 -27.25 18.64 6.58
CA GLY A 400 -28.56 18.58 5.94
C GLY A 400 -29.01 17.17 5.53
N MET A 401 -28.08 16.25 5.28
CA MET A 401 -28.38 14.81 5.11
C MET A 401 -28.69 14.17 6.46
N LEU A 402 -27.84 14.37 7.47
CA LEU A 402 -28.06 13.88 8.83
C LEU A 402 -29.36 14.42 9.46
N PHE A 403 -29.71 15.68 9.20
CA PHE A 403 -30.97 16.26 9.67
C PHE A 403 -32.21 15.61 9.06
N LYS A 404 -32.17 15.22 7.78
CA LYS A 404 -33.25 14.44 7.13
C LYS A 404 -33.41 13.04 7.74
N GLU A 405 -32.32 12.50 8.32
CA GLU A 405 -32.28 11.22 9.03
C GLU A 405 -32.57 11.37 10.54
N GLY A 406 -32.83 12.60 11.02
CA GLY A 406 -33.37 12.90 12.35
C GLY A 406 -32.37 13.43 13.39
N TYR A 407 -31.09 13.62 13.02
CA TYR A 407 -30.03 14.08 13.92
C TYR A 407 -30.02 15.60 14.13
N SER A 408 -29.59 16.07 15.31
CA SER A 408 -29.42 17.52 15.59
C SER A 408 -28.04 18.01 15.17
N ARG A 409 -27.93 19.28 14.77
CA ARG A 409 -26.68 19.91 14.35
C ARG A 409 -25.66 20.03 15.50
N ASP A 410 -26.13 20.07 16.74
CA ASP A 410 -25.30 20.21 17.94
C ASP A 410 -24.50 18.94 18.30
N ASN A 411 -24.78 17.83 17.61
CA ASN A 411 -24.15 16.52 17.81
C ASN A 411 -23.40 16.05 16.55
N VAL A 412 -22.81 16.97 15.78
CA VAL A 412 -22.07 16.66 14.54
C VAL A 412 -20.71 17.36 14.57
N ASP A 413 -19.65 16.56 14.62
CA ASP A 413 -18.26 17.01 14.42
C ASP A 413 -17.89 17.00 12.91
N PHE A 414 -16.92 17.83 12.52
CA PHE A 414 -16.53 18.02 11.12
C PHE A 414 -15.01 17.93 10.96
N GLU A 415 -14.52 16.83 10.40
CA GLU A 415 -13.14 16.68 9.96
C GLU A 415 -12.98 17.16 8.52
N HIS A 416 -11.90 17.91 8.26
CA HIS A 416 -11.67 18.58 6.98
C HIS A 416 -10.40 18.06 6.30
N PHE A 417 -10.58 17.33 5.21
CA PHE A 417 -9.51 16.84 4.36
C PHE A 417 -9.51 17.59 3.03
N LEU A 418 -8.34 17.97 2.54
CA LEU A 418 -8.18 18.59 1.23
C LEU A 418 -7.40 17.64 0.32
N ASN A 419 -8.03 17.24 -0.79
CA ASN A 419 -7.35 16.55 -1.89
C ASN A 419 -6.59 17.59 -2.72
N LEU A 420 -5.37 17.90 -2.29
CA LEU A 420 -4.51 18.89 -2.93
C LEU A 420 -3.57 18.22 -3.92
N ARG A 421 -3.44 18.85 -5.08
CA ARG A 421 -2.37 18.60 -6.05
C ARG A 421 -1.74 19.94 -6.40
N TYR A 422 -0.44 19.97 -6.66
CA TYR A 422 0.23 21.18 -7.14
C TYR A 422 -0.31 21.55 -8.53
N GLU A 423 -0.24 22.84 -8.90
CA GLU A 423 -0.69 23.29 -10.21
C GLU A 423 0.17 22.61 -11.29
N GLY A 424 -0.43 21.76 -12.13
CA GLY A 424 0.29 20.91 -13.10
C GLY A 424 0.64 19.48 -12.62
N SER A 425 0.32 19.09 -11.39
CA SER A 425 0.49 17.70 -10.92
C SER A 425 -0.81 16.90 -11.01
N ASP A 426 -0.73 15.64 -11.45
CA ASP A 426 -1.85 14.70 -11.41
C ASP A 426 -2.03 14.01 -10.06
N THR A 427 -1.00 14.00 -9.21
CA THR A 427 -1.03 13.31 -7.90
C THR A 427 -1.76 14.14 -6.85
N THR A 428 -2.92 13.64 -6.41
CA THR A 428 -3.73 14.25 -5.33
C THR A 428 -3.39 13.64 -3.97
N PHE A 429 -2.88 14.46 -3.05
CA PHE A 429 -2.67 14.10 -1.66
C PHE A 429 -3.87 14.51 -0.81
N MET A 430 -4.41 13.57 -0.02
CA MET A 430 -5.44 13.86 0.99
C MET A 430 -4.76 14.32 2.30
N ILE A 431 -4.31 15.57 2.35
CA ILE A 431 -3.38 16.04 3.40
C ILE A 431 -4.02 16.86 4.53
N PRO A 432 -3.78 16.46 5.80
CA PRO A 432 -3.47 17.40 6.88
C PRO A 432 -2.01 17.93 6.77
N ARG A 433 -1.77 19.18 7.18
CA ARG A 433 -0.51 19.98 7.08
C ARG A 433 0.54 19.63 8.19
N PRO A 434 1.81 20.16 8.25
CA PRO A 434 2.90 20.41 7.26
C PRO A 434 4.40 20.19 7.75
N ASN A 435 5.45 20.45 6.90
CA ASN A 435 6.81 19.77 6.81
C ASN A 435 8.27 20.66 6.32
N PRO A 436 9.36 20.64 5.31
CA PRO A 436 10.81 20.07 4.95
C PRO A 436 12.26 20.81 5.04
N ASN A 437 13.46 20.09 4.95
CA ASN A 437 14.94 20.48 4.75
C ASN A 437 16.04 19.42 5.25
N HIS A 438 17.36 19.23 4.87
CA HIS A 438 18.32 19.57 3.73
C HIS A 438 19.38 18.45 3.33
N PRO A 439 19.75 18.13 2.04
CA PRO A 439 20.66 17.00 1.68
C PRO A 439 22.11 16.97 2.18
N THR A 440 22.89 18.05 1.99
CA THR A 440 24.24 17.90 1.40
C THR A 440 25.29 17.24 2.31
N SER A 441 24.98 17.07 3.59
CA SER A 441 25.63 16.12 4.52
C SER A 441 25.47 14.61 4.17
N GLY A 442 25.30 14.23 2.89
CA GLY A 442 25.16 12.82 2.45
C GLY A 442 24.06 12.51 1.41
N GLY A 443 23.39 13.53 0.86
CA GLY A 443 22.42 13.39 -0.24
C GLY A 443 23.02 12.89 -1.57
N THR A 444 22.14 12.56 -2.54
CA THR A 444 22.55 12.16 -3.91
C THR A 444 22.48 13.30 -4.92
N HIS A 445 21.59 14.28 -4.71
CA HIS A 445 21.51 15.57 -5.41
C HIS A 445 20.82 16.61 -4.52
N LEU A 446 20.90 17.91 -4.87
CA LEU A 446 20.30 18.98 -4.07
C LEU A 446 18.79 18.78 -3.75
N PRO A 447 17.96 18.21 -4.64
CA PRO A 447 16.56 17.88 -4.33
C PRO A 447 16.26 16.79 -3.28
N ASP A 448 17.24 16.18 -2.58
CA ASP A 448 17.02 15.01 -1.69
C ASP A 448 17.29 15.24 -0.18
N ILE A 449 16.27 15.67 0.54
CA ILE A 449 16.41 16.72 1.54
C ILE A 449 16.28 16.14 2.96
N THR A 450 17.40 16.08 3.69
CA THR A 450 17.65 15.21 4.87
C THR A 450 17.68 15.96 6.21
N CYS A 451 16.95 15.45 7.20
CA CYS A 451 17.01 15.91 8.59
C CYS A 451 17.64 14.83 9.49
N ILE A 452 18.60 15.20 10.34
CA ILE A 452 19.22 14.31 11.34
C ILE A 452 18.99 14.90 12.74
N THR A 453 18.65 14.05 13.71
CA THR A 453 18.41 14.45 15.11
C THR A 453 19.18 13.53 16.06
N PRO A 454 20.06 14.08 16.93
CA PRO A 454 20.74 13.29 17.94
C PRO A 454 19.77 12.86 19.05
N VAL A 455 19.93 11.63 19.54
CA VAL A 455 19.22 11.09 20.70
C VAL A 455 20.20 10.98 21.85
N PHE A 456 19.92 11.66 22.95
CA PHE A 456 20.78 11.68 24.14
C PHE A 456 20.42 10.56 25.13
N ASP A 457 21.34 10.28 26.06
CA ASP A 457 21.08 9.45 27.23
C ASP A 457 20.15 10.15 28.23
N GLY A 458 19.59 9.39 29.19
CA GLY A 458 18.64 9.90 30.19
C GLY A 458 19.19 10.92 31.20
N GLU A 459 20.41 11.43 30.98
CA GLU A 459 21.02 12.53 31.73
C GLU A 459 21.39 13.73 30.82
N ASP A 460 21.03 13.70 29.53
CA ASP A 460 21.33 14.69 28.49
C ASP A 460 22.84 15.01 28.33
N LYS A 461 23.70 13.99 28.48
CA LYS A 461 25.17 14.13 28.50
C LYS A 461 25.88 13.50 27.30
N GLN A 462 25.35 12.43 26.73
CA GLN A 462 25.99 11.71 25.62
C GLN A 462 24.98 11.36 24.54
N ILE A 463 25.36 11.55 23.27
CA ILE A 463 24.58 11.10 22.13
C ILE A 463 24.76 9.58 22.01
N ILE A 464 23.65 8.84 22.07
CA ILE A 464 23.62 7.37 22.07
C ILE A 464 23.06 6.77 20.77
N PHE A 465 22.26 7.54 20.02
CA PHE A 465 21.75 7.24 18.68
C PHE A 465 21.58 8.52 17.87
N TYR A 466 21.36 8.38 16.56
CA TYR A 466 20.82 9.43 15.71
C TYR A 466 19.57 8.88 15.02
N THR A 467 18.52 9.69 14.89
CA THR A 467 17.43 9.43 13.95
C THR A 467 17.58 10.31 12.73
N ALA A 468 17.16 9.81 11.57
CA ALA A 468 17.27 10.52 10.30
C ALA A 468 16.06 10.23 9.41
N SER A 469 15.64 11.25 8.67
CA SER A 469 14.57 11.21 7.67
C SER A 469 14.99 12.06 6.47
N ARG A 470 14.50 11.71 5.29
CA ARG A 470 14.89 12.31 4.02
C ARG A 470 13.70 12.26 3.07
N GLY A 471 13.41 13.38 2.41
CA GLY A 471 12.30 13.52 1.46
C GLY A 471 12.72 14.31 0.23
N HIS A 472 12.12 14.02 -0.92
CA HIS A 472 12.43 14.70 -2.17
C HIS A 472 11.66 16.01 -2.29
N HIS A 473 12.29 17.10 -2.75
CA HIS A 473 11.59 18.34 -3.08
C HIS A 473 11.49 18.54 -4.58
N GLN A 474 10.29 18.90 -5.04
CA GLN A 474 10.05 19.28 -6.42
C GLN A 474 10.60 20.69 -6.76
N GLU A 475 11.05 21.48 -5.78
CA GLU A 475 11.53 22.86 -6.00
C GLU A 475 12.38 23.34 -4.81
N ILE A 476 13.56 23.88 -5.09
CA ILE A 476 14.52 24.54 -4.16
C ILE A 476 15.30 25.70 -4.84
N GLY A 477 14.80 26.23 -5.97
CA GLY A 477 15.45 27.27 -6.76
C GLY A 477 16.28 26.74 -7.92
N GLY A 478 17.23 27.54 -8.39
CA GLY A 478 18.09 27.27 -9.55
C GLY A 478 17.62 27.95 -10.83
N ILE A 479 18.29 27.69 -11.96
CA ILE A 479 18.06 28.34 -13.27
C ILE A 479 16.74 27.95 -13.94
N LEU A 480 16.13 26.83 -13.54
CA LEU A 480 14.84 26.37 -14.06
C LEU A 480 13.92 25.88 -12.92
N PRO A 481 12.59 26.01 -13.07
CA PRO A 481 11.63 25.40 -12.17
C PRO A 481 11.75 23.88 -12.14
N GLY A 482 11.46 23.27 -10.98
CA GLY A 482 11.54 21.82 -10.80
C GLY A 482 12.88 21.34 -10.22
N SER A 483 13.84 22.25 -10.03
CA SER A 483 15.22 22.03 -9.52
C SER A 483 15.97 20.82 -10.09
N MET A 484 15.62 20.42 -11.32
CA MET A 484 16.30 19.41 -12.14
C MET A 484 16.70 20.03 -13.50
N PRO A 485 17.48 21.13 -13.52
CA PRO A 485 17.84 21.81 -14.76
C PRO A 485 18.77 20.95 -15.62
N ALA A 486 18.23 20.20 -16.58
CA ALA A 486 19.03 19.25 -17.39
C ALA A 486 20.25 19.88 -18.08
N GLY A 487 20.21 21.18 -18.37
CA GLY A 487 21.31 21.95 -18.95
C GLY A 487 22.25 22.65 -17.97
N SER A 488 22.18 22.39 -16.66
CA SER A 488 23.16 22.89 -15.68
C SER A 488 24.55 22.33 -15.96
N VAL A 489 25.55 23.12 -15.56
CA VAL A 489 26.99 22.84 -15.67
C VAL A 489 27.71 23.18 -14.37
N GLU A 490 27.25 24.17 -13.61
CA GLU A 490 27.74 24.53 -12.28
C GLU A 490 26.68 24.29 -11.18
N LEU A 491 27.10 23.86 -9.99
CA LEU A 491 26.22 23.39 -8.91
C LEU A 491 25.22 24.45 -8.40
N PHE A 492 25.59 25.73 -8.45
CA PHE A 492 24.70 26.81 -8.02
C PHE A 492 23.47 26.97 -8.91
N GLU A 493 23.53 26.49 -10.16
CA GLU A 493 22.41 26.51 -11.10
C GLU A 493 21.28 25.57 -10.68
N GLU A 494 21.54 24.63 -9.76
CA GLU A 494 20.61 23.61 -9.29
C GLU A 494 19.82 24.01 -8.03
N GLY A 495 20.11 25.18 -7.44
CA GLY A 495 19.35 25.76 -6.33
C GLY A 495 20.07 25.73 -4.98
N ALA A 496 19.37 25.36 -3.91
CA ALA A 496 19.86 25.46 -2.53
C ALA A 496 21.02 24.49 -2.21
N MET A 497 22.16 25.04 -1.77
CA MET A 497 23.40 24.30 -1.49
C MET A 497 23.70 24.19 0.03
N ILE A 498 22.72 23.85 0.87
CA ILE A 498 22.95 23.80 2.33
C ILE A 498 23.77 22.56 2.73
N VAL A 499 25.02 22.80 3.12
CA VAL A 499 25.97 21.77 3.59
C VAL A 499 25.50 21.12 4.90
N SER A 500 25.27 21.94 5.93
CA SER A 500 24.73 21.55 7.25
C SER A 500 24.30 22.81 8.01
N GLU A 501 23.17 22.80 8.71
CA GLU A 501 22.68 23.95 9.50
C GLU A 501 21.78 23.50 10.68
N PHE A 502 21.74 24.29 11.76
CA PHE A 502 20.82 24.13 12.87
C PHE A 502 19.39 24.54 12.51
N LEU A 503 18.67 23.57 11.98
CA LEU A 503 17.25 23.60 11.69
C LEU A 503 16.36 23.81 12.92
N VAL A 504 16.63 23.10 14.02
CA VAL A 504 15.95 23.25 15.32
C VAL A 504 17.01 23.42 16.39
N ARG A 505 16.79 24.38 17.29
CA ARG A 505 17.65 24.61 18.46
C ARG A 505 16.78 24.97 19.67
N ASP A 506 17.04 24.36 20.81
CA ASP A 506 16.33 24.61 22.07
C ASP A 506 14.78 24.52 21.94
N GLY A 507 14.31 23.61 21.07
CA GLY A 507 12.89 23.40 20.73
C GLY A 507 12.31 24.39 19.71
N GLN A 508 13.08 25.37 19.24
CA GLN A 508 12.64 26.40 18.29
C GLN A 508 13.11 26.08 16.86
N PHE A 509 12.20 26.21 15.89
CA PHE A 509 12.45 25.97 14.46
C PHE A 509 13.00 27.25 13.81
N ASN A 510 14.13 27.14 13.12
CA ASN A 510 14.93 28.27 12.62
C ASN A 510 14.44 28.77 11.24
N GLU A 511 13.19 29.24 11.19
CA GLU A 511 12.51 29.60 9.94
C GLU A 511 13.20 30.72 9.16
N GLU A 512 13.83 31.68 9.84
CA GLU A 512 14.60 32.78 9.23
C GLU A 512 15.83 32.26 8.47
N THR A 513 16.62 31.36 9.06
CA THR A 513 17.82 30.84 8.42
C THR A 513 17.48 29.89 7.27
N ILE A 514 16.44 29.05 7.42
CA ILE A 514 15.95 28.19 6.33
C ILE A 514 15.38 29.02 5.18
N THR A 515 14.65 30.10 5.47
CA THR A 515 14.18 31.06 4.46
C THR A 515 15.35 31.69 3.71
N LYS A 516 16.40 32.15 4.40
CA LYS A 516 17.61 32.67 3.78
C LYS A 516 18.23 31.65 2.82
N LEU A 517 18.45 30.43 3.29
CA LEU A 517 19.17 29.39 2.57
C LEU A 517 18.45 28.85 1.32
N LEU A 518 17.12 28.90 1.29
CA LEU A 518 16.31 28.43 0.15
C LEU A 518 15.89 29.56 -0.80
N LEU A 519 15.50 30.72 -0.27
CA LEU A 519 14.90 31.80 -1.05
C LEU A 519 15.91 32.90 -1.40
N HIS A 520 16.85 33.22 -0.51
CA HIS A 520 17.73 34.39 -0.67
C HIS A 520 19.14 34.03 -1.15
N ASP A 521 19.68 32.86 -0.77
CA ASP A 521 21.02 32.45 -1.18
C ASP A 521 21.10 31.95 -2.64
N PRO A 522 20.15 31.14 -3.18
CA PRO A 522 20.21 30.76 -4.60
C PRO A 522 19.90 31.94 -5.54
N ALA A 523 19.07 32.89 -5.09
CA ALA A 523 18.72 34.11 -5.84
C ALA A 523 19.88 35.12 -6.00
N GLN A 524 21.04 34.88 -5.38
CA GLN A 524 22.24 35.73 -5.55
C GLN A 524 23.03 35.39 -6.82
N TYR A 525 22.78 34.24 -7.45
CA TYR A 525 23.52 33.78 -8.63
C TYR A 525 22.86 34.23 -9.94
N PRO A 526 23.64 34.60 -10.98
CA PRO A 526 23.07 35.07 -12.25
C PRO A 526 22.11 34.05 -12.88
N GLY A 527 20.89 34.51 -13.22
CA GLY A 527 19.86 33.66 -13.83
C GLY A 527 19.21 32.63 -12.90
N CYS A 528 19.63 32.54 -11.64
CA CYS A 528 19.06 31.60 -10.67
C CYS A 528 17.91 32.24 -9.90
N SER A 529 16.84 31.49 -9.69
CA SER A 529 15.80 31.85 -8.71
C SER A 529 16.14 31.23 -7.34
N GLY A 530 15.72 31.89 -6.27
CA GLY A 530 15.42 31.19 -5.01
C GLY A 530 14.25 30.22 -5.19
N THR A 531 13.97 29.41 -4.17
CA THR A 531 12.82 28.48 -4.23
C THR A 531 11.53 29.19 -4.64
N ARG A 532 10.88 28.64 -5.67
CA ARG A 532 9.59 29.13 -6.17
C ARG A 532 8.44 28.73 -5.26
N LYS A 533 8.68 27.84 -4.28
CA LYS A 533 7.75 27.37 -3.25
C LYS A 533 8.43 27.27 -1.88
N LEU A 534 8.70 28.43 -1.27
CA LEU A 534 9.21 28.51 0.10
C LEU A 534 8.22 27.93 1.10
N ALA A 535 6.91 28.19 0.95
CA ALA A 535 5.89 27.61 1.81
C ALA A 535 5.96 26.08 1.79
N ASP A 536 6.05 25.46 0.61
CA ASP A 536 6.16 24.00 0.52
C ASP A 536 7.52 23.50 1.05
N ASN A 537 8.58 24.30 0.89
CA ASN A 537 9.89 24.10 1.55
C ASN A 537 9.93 24.47 3.05
N LEU A 538 8.81 24.89 3.62
CA LEU A 538 8.53 24.97 5.06
C LEU A 538 7.35 24.05 5.45
N ASN A 539 6.81 23.29 4.47
CA ASN A 539 5.72 22.32 4.54
C ASN A 539 5.90 20.77 4.10
N ASP A 540 7.10 20.14 3.86
CA ASP A 540 7.53 18.66 3.99
C ASP A 540 8.69 17.93 4.98
N LEU A 541 9.38 18.03 6.20
CA LEU A 541 9.83 18.73 7.55
C LEU A 541 9.15 18.78 8.92
N LYS A 542 8.55 19.89 9.35
CA LYS A 542 7.90 20.02 10.66
C LYS A 542 7.25 18.69 11.13
N ALA A 543 6.71 17.83 10.25
CA ALA A 543 6.35 16.42 10.52
C ALA A 543 7.45 15.29 10.35
N GLN A 544 8.62 15.53 9.75
CA GLN A 544 9.86 14.73 9.65
C GLN A 544 10.88 15.06 10.77
N VAL A 545 11.04 16.32 11.19
CA VAL A 545 11.46 16.67 12.57
C VAL A 545 10.54 15.93 13.52
N SER A 546 9.21 15.89 13.27
CA SER A 546 8.32 15.03 14.06
C SER A 546 8.56 13.54 13.81
N ALA A 547 9.00 13.08 12.63
CA ALA A 547 9.33 11.68 12.37
C ALA A 547 10.63 11.26 13.08
N ASN A 548 11.65 12.12 13.05
CA ASN A 548 12.90 11.97 13.81
C ASN A 548 12.62 12.00 15.32
N ALA A 549 11.76 12.90 15.79
CA ALA A 549 11.35 12.98 17.19
C ALA A 549 10.51 11.75 17.60
N LYS A 550 9.61 11.26 16.74
CA LYS A 550 8.86 10.03 16.96
C LYS A 550 9.78 8.81 16.96
N GLY A 551 10.75 8.75 16.05
CA GLY A 551 11.81 7.74 16.04
C GLY A 551 12.66 7.79 17.32
N ALA A 552 13.04 8.98 17.78
CA ALA A 552 13.83 9.17 18.99
C ALA A 552 13.06 8.70 20.24
N ALA A 553 11.76 9.01 20.32
CA ALA A 553 10.89 8.52 21.38
C ALA A 553 10.76 6.98 21.37
N LEU A 554 10.60 6.36 20.20
CA LEU A 554 10.54 4.89 20.05
C LEU A 554 11.88 4.22 20.41
N VAL A 555 13.00 4.84 20.06
CA VAL A 555 14.35 4.36 20.45
C VAL A 555 14.54 4.48 21.97
N ALA A 556 14.16 5.60 22.58
CA ALA A 556 14.20 5.77 24.03
C ALA A 556 13.30 4.77 24.78
N GLU A 557 12.10 4.49 24.27
CA GLU A 557 11.19 3.47 24.80
C GLU A 557 11.81 2.06 24.75
N LEU A 558 12.41 1.67 23.61
CA LEU A 558 13.13 0.39 23.47
C LEU A 558 14.35 0.27 24.40
N ILE A 559 15.07 1.37 24.64
CA ILE A 559 16.18 1.43 25.60
C ILE A 559 15.68 1.26 27.04
N ASN A 560 14.55 1.88 27.39
CA ASN A 560 13.92 1.73 28.70
C ASN A 560 13.42 0.29 28.96
N GLU A 561 12.90 -0.39 27.93
CA GLU A 561 12.52 -1.81 28.04
C GLU A 561 13.72 -2.77 28.19
N ARG A 562 14.77 -2.58 27.38
CA ARG A 562 15.78 -3.64 27.13
C ARG A 562 17.18 -3.29 27.65
N GLY A 563 17.42 -2.04 28.02
CA GLY A 563 18.73 -1.51 28.38
C GLY A 563 19.60 -1.20 27.16
N LEU A 564 20.29 -0.07 27.19
CA LEU A 564 21.09 0.48 26.08
C LEU A 564 22.04 -0.55 25.46
N ALA A 565 22.78 -1.29 26.29
CA ALA A 565 23.74 -2.31 25.85
C ALA A 565 23.08 -3.43 25.02
N THR A 566 21.83 -3.81 25.33
CA THR A 566 21.06 -4.81 24.58
C THR A 566 20.66 -4.26 23.22
N VAL A 567 20.28 -2.98 23.14
CA VAL A 567 19.89 -2.34 21.86
C VAL A 567 21.10 -2.19 20.94
N HIS A 568 22.24 -1.70 21.45
CA HIS A 568 23.49 -1.63 20.68
C HIS A 568 24.00 -3.02 20.25
N LEU A 569 23.91 -4.04 21.12
CA LEU A 569 24.29 -5.41 20.75
C LEU A 569 23.46 -5.94 19.58
N ASN A 570 22.14 -5.76 19.61
CA ASN A 570 21.25 -6.20 18.52
C ASN A 570 21.50 -5.40 17.23
N MET A 571 21.66 -4.07 17.33
CA MET A 571 22.01 -3.21 16.20
C MET A 571 23.30 -3.69 15.52
N HIS A 572 24.39 -3.88 16.28
CA HIS A 572 25.65 -4.39 15.74
C HIS A 572 25.51 -5.81 15.17
N THR A 573 24.68 -6.66 15.77
CA THR A 573 24.43 -8.03 15.27
C THR A 573 23.73 -8.02 13.91
N ILE A 574 22.74 -7.14 13.72
CA ILE A 574 22.07 -6.96 12.42
C ILE A 574 23.06 -6.50 11.35
N THR A 575 23.93 -5.53 11.69
CA THR A 575 24.95 -5.03 10.75
C THR A 575 25.99 -6.10 10.40
N SER A 576 26.49 -6.84 11.39
CA SER A 576 27.45 -7.94 11.16
C SER A 576 26.84 -9.13 10.41
N ASN A 577 25.54 -9.39 10.57
CA ASN A 577 24.83 -10.41 9.77
C ASN A 577 24.76 -10.01 8.29
N ALA A 578 24.42 -8.75 7.98
CA ALA A 578 24.41 -8.26 6.62
C ALA A 578 25.80 -8.28 5.96
N GLU A 579 26.85 -7.93 6.72
CA GLU A 579 28.24 -8.09 6.30
C GLU A 579 28.59 -9.57 5.99
N ALA A 580 28.21 -10.51 6.86
CA ALA A 580 28.43 -11.93 6.65
C ALA A 580 27.71 -12.47 5.41
N CYS A 581 26.47 -12.03 5.14
CA CYS A 581 25.71 -12.37 3.94
C CYS A 581 26.41 -11.89 2.66
N VAL A 582 26.97 -10.67 2.65
CA VAL A 582 27.74 -10.15 1.51
C VAL A 582 29.05 -10.91 1.32
N ARG A 583 29.82 -11.17 2.39
CA ARG A 583 31.06 -11.96 2.31
C ARG A 583 30.80 -13.37 1.76
N ALA A 584 29.74 -14.03 2.23
CA ALA A 584 29.34 -15.35 1.73
C ALA A 584 28.88 -15.32 0.27
N PHE A 585 28.19 -14.26 -0.17
CA PHE A 585 27.86 -14.05 -1.58
C PHE A 585 29.11 -13.89 -2.45
N LEU A 586 30.05 -13.04 -2.04
CA LEU A 586 31.27 -12.75 -2.80
C LEU A 586 32.19 -13.97 -2.93
N ILE A 587 32.37 -14.76 -1.87
CA ILE A 587 33.13 -16.04 -1.93
C ILE A 587 32.48 -17.04 -2.90
N ARG A 588 31.14 -17.10 -2.94
CA ARG A 588 30.39 -17.91 -3.90
C ARG A 588 30.65 -17.44 -5.33
N THR A 589 30.58 -16.13 -5.59
CA THR A 589 30.86 -15.54 -6.90
C THR A 589 32.31 -15.81 -7.36
N PHE A 590 33.32 -15.58 -6.51
CA PHE A 590 34.72 -15.92 -6.80
C PHE A 590 34.89 -17.40 -7.18
N THR A 591 34.18 -18.30 -6.49
CA THR A 591 34.20 -19.74 -6.80
C THR A 591 33.56 -20.05 -8.16
N GLN A 592 32.49 -19.33 -8.51
CA GLN A 592 31.79 -19.48 -9.80
C GLN A 592 32.61 -18.93 -10.98
N THR A 593 33.36 -17.83 -10.80
CA THR A 593 34.19 -17.23 -11.86
C THR A 593 35.62 -17.77 -11.93
N GLY A 594 35.93 -18.85 -11.20
CA GLY A 594 37.27 -19.46 -11.20
C GLY A 594 38.36 -18.51 -10.67
N GLY A 595 38.00 -17.60 -9.77
CA GLY A 595 38.90 -16.61 -9.19
C GLY A 595 39.36 -15.49 -10.12
N GLN A 596 38.72 -15.31 -11.29
CA GLN A 596 38.99 -14.15 -12.14
C GLN A 596 38.29 -12.90 -11.58
N PRO A 597 38.93 -11.71 -11.66
CA PRO A 597 38.25 -10.43 -11.39
C PRO A 597 37.05 -10.24 -12.32
N LEU A 598 35.99 -9.64 -11.80
CA LEU A 598 34.85 -9.23 -12.61
C LEU A 598 35.18 -7.90 -13.30
N HIS A 599 34.74 -7.73 -14.53
CA HIS A 599 34.97 -6.50 -15.30
C HIS A 599 33.71 -6.09 -16.05
N ALA A 600 33.39 -4.80 -16.03
CA ALA A 600 32.39 -4.22 -16.90
C ALA A 600 32.76 -2.78 -17.28
N LEU A 601 32.55 -2.47 -18.56
CA LEU A 601 32.63 -1.14 -19.15
C LEU A 601 31.33 -0.87 -19.92
N ASP A 602 30.71 0.27 -19.70
CA ASP A 602 29.60 0.80 -20.49
C ASP A 602 29.75 2.32 -20.60
N TYR A 603 29.01 2.97 -21.49
CA TYR A 603 29.21 4.39 -21.80
C TYR A 603 27.96 5.23 -21.52
N MET A 604 28.16 6.44 -21.02
CA MET A 604 27.17 7.50 -21.05
C MET A 604 26.92 7.95 -22.50
N ASP A 605 25.79 8.61 -22.74
CA ASP A 605 25.31 8.92 -24.10
C ASP A 605 26.16 10.00 -24.83
N ASP A 606 27.00 10.73 -24.07
CA ASP A 606 28.05 11.64 -24.55
C ASP A 606 29.36 10.93 -24.94
N GLY A 607 29.48 9.62 -24.62
CA GLY A 607 30.69 8.82 -24.79
C GLY A 607 31.57 8.71 -23.54
N THR A 608 31.18 9.30 -22.40
CA THR A 608 31.96 9.20 -21.15
C THR A 608 31.92 7.77 -20.58
N PRO A 609 33.07 7.09 -20.37
CA PRO A 609 33.09 5.70 -19.89
C PRO A 609 32.77 5.59 -18.40
N ILE A 610 31.96 4.59 -18.04
CA ILE A 610 31.82 4.08 -16.67
C ILE A 610 32.45 2.68 -16.65
N GLU A 611 33.60 2.54 -15.98
CA GLU A 611 34.36 1.30 -15.91
C GLU A 611 34.46 0.81 -14.47
N LEU A 612 34.27 -0.49 -14.25
CA LEU A 612 34.36 -1.16 -12.97
C LEU A 612 35.14 -2.48 -13.08
N THR A 613 36.16 -2.63 -12.25
CA THR A 613 36.79 -3.92 -11.94
C THR A 613 36.46 -4.32 -10.51
N ILE A 614 36.02 -5.56 -10.28
CA ILE A 614 35.77 -6.11 -8.93
C ILE A 614 36.75 -7.25 -8.67
N THR A 615 37.65 -7.06 -7.69
CA THR A 615 38.56 -8.11 -7.20
C THR A 615 38.05 -8.59 -5.83
N ILE A 616 37.95 -9.91 -5.63
CA ILE A 616 37.41 -10.53 -4.40
C ILE A 616 38.52 -11.32 -3.70
N ASP A 617 38.67 -11.17 -2.38
CA ASP A 617 39.56 -12.00 -1.58
C ASP A 617 38.83 -13.29 -1.14
N PRO A 618 39.33 -14.49 -1.51
CA PRO A 618 38.67 -15.76 -1.17
C PRO A 618 38.84 -16.17 0.31
N ASN A 619 39.69 -15.50 1.09
CA ASN A 619 39.98 -15.86 2.48
C ASN A 619 38.97 -15.27 3.47
N ASP A 620 38.53 -14.03 3.24
CA ASP A 620 37.59 -13.31 4.12
C ASP A 620 36.31 -12.82 3.42
N GLY A 621 36.23 -12.93 2.09
CA GLY A 621 35.09 -12.46 1.29
C GLY A 621 34.98 -10.95 1.18
N SER A 622 36.05 -10.20 1.46
CA SER A 622 36.12 -8.79 1.11
C SER A 622 36.26 -8.60 -0.41
N ALA A 623 35.89 -7.42 -0.90
CA ALA A 623 36.03 -7.08 -2.32
C ALA A 623 36.46 -5.62 -2.52
N HIS A 624 37.30 -5.41 -3.53
CA HIS A 624 37.71 -4.09 -4.01
C HIS A 624 37.00 -3.79 -5.33
N PHE A 625 36.10 -2.81 -5.28
CA PHE A 625 35.41 -2.19 -6.41
C PHE A 625 36.26 -1.01 -6.89
N ASP A 626 36.89 -1.16 -8.05
CA ASP A 626 37.79 -0.18 -8.63
C ASP A 626 37.16 0.48 -9.86
N PHE A 627 36.86 1.78 -9.74
CA PHE A 627 36.29 2.61 -10.81
C PHE A 627 37.36 3.47 -11.52
N THR A 628 38.66 3.15 -11.42
CA THR A 628 39.75 4.01 -11.94
C THR A 628 39.72 4.23 -13.46
N GLY A 629 39.05 3.37 -14.24
CA GLY A 629 38.83 3.59 -15.69
C GLY A 629 37.64 4.49 -16.05
N THR A 630 36.87 4.95 -15.05
CA THR A 630 35.76 5.88 -15.25
C THR A 630 36.27 7.25 -15.73
N GLY A 631 35.54 7.86 -16.67
CA GLY A 631 35.90 9.13 -17.31
C GLY A 631 35.89 10.34 -16.37
N GLU A 632 36.50 11.43 -16.85
CA GLU A 632 36.61 12.72 -16.16
C GLU A 632 35.22 13.34 -15.87
N GLU A 633 35.15 14.30 -14.95
CA GLU A 633 33.93 15.08 -14.73
C GLU A 633 33.56 15.93 -15.95
N GLY A 634 32.27 15.95 -16.29
CA GLY A 634 31.77 16.63 -17.48
C GLY A 634 31.19 18.00 -17.19
N TYR A 635 31.26 18.90 -18.17
CA TYR A 635 30.62 20.22 -18.11
C TYR A 635 29.11 20.10 -18.44
N HIS A 636 28.39 19.36 -17.58
CA HIS A 636 26.98 19.01 -17.69
C HIS A 636 26.42 18.47 -16.35
N SER A 637 25.11 18.27 -16.29
CA SER A 637 24.39 17.83 -15.09
C SER A 637 24.54 16.34 -14.74
N PHE A 638 25.25 15.56 -15.56
CA PHE A 638 25.35 14.10 -15.39
C PHE A 638 26.38 13.66 -14.34
N ASN A 639 27.11 14.56 -13.70
CA ASN A 639 28.05 14.15 -12.65
C ASN A 639 27.31 13.59 -11.43
N ALA A 640 27.90 12.60 -10.78
CA ALA A 640 27.32 11.87 -9.66
C ALA A 640 28.27 11.89 -8.46
N PRO A 641 27.84 12.34 -7.27
CA PRO A 641 28.65 12.20 -6.07
C PRO A 641 28.95 10.73 -5.77
N GLN A 642 30.12 10.44 -5.20
CA GLN A 642 30.55 9.07 -4.87
C GLN A 642 29.57 8.26 -3.98
N ALA A 643 28.63 8.94 -3.31
CA ALA A 643 27.52 8.32 -2.61
C ALA A 643 26.62 7.48 -3.55
N ILE A 644 26.40 7.93 -4.79
CA ILE A 644 25.60 7.24 -5.81
C ILE A 644 26.25 5.92 -6.22
N ALA A 645 27.57 5.88 -6.44
CA ALA A 645 28.27 4.65 -6.76
C ALA A 645 28.15 3.60 -5.62
N ARG A 646 28.19 4.06 -4.36
CA ARG A 646 28.00 3.20 -3.18
C ARG A 646 26.55 2.74 -3.02
N SER A 647 25.54 3.60 -3.27
CA SER A 647 24.13 3.24 -3.16
C SER A 647 23.68 2.30 -4.29
N ALA A 648 24.17 2.50 -5.52
CA ALA A 648 23.98 1.56 -6.63
C ALA A 648 24.60 0.19 -6.32
N THR A 649 25.82 0.17 -5.74
CA THR A 649 26.47 -1.08 -5.30
C THR A 649 25.66 -1.79 -4.20
N LEU A 650 25.16 -1.04 -3.21
CA LEU A 650 24.28 -1.57 -2.16
C LEU A 650 22.98 -2.16 -2.72
N TYR A 651 22.35 -1.48 -3.67
CA TYR A 651 21.13 -1.92 -4.36
C TYR A 651 21.37 -3.22 -5.13
N VAL A 652 22.38 -3.26 -6.02
CA VAL A 652 22.66 -4.46 -6.84
C VAL A 652 23.01 -5.65 -5.96
N LEU A 653 23.87 -5.49 -4.95
CA LEU A 653 24.16 -6.58 -4.02
C LEU A 653 22.89 -7.05 -3.29
N ARG A 654 21.98 -6.15 -2.87
CA ARG A 654 20.73 -6.55 -2.19
C ARG A 654 19.80 -7.39 -3.08
N CYS A 655 19.80 -7.15 -4.39
CA CYS A 655 19.08 -7.98 -5.37
C CYS A 655 19.77 -9.35 -5.57
N LEU A 656 21.11 -9.39 -5.69
CA LEU A 656 21.86 -10.61 -6.03
C LEU A 656 22.07 -11.60 -4.87
N ILE A 657 22.05 -11.13 -3.62
CA ILE A 657 22.22 -12.01 -2.44
C ILE A 657 21.08 -13.03 -2.32
N GLY A 658 19.85 -12.65 -2.70
CA GLY A 658 18.69 -13.53 -2.68
C GLY A 658 18.26 -14.00 -1.28
N GLN A 659 18.58 -13.23 -0.24
CA GLN A 659 18.20 -13.50 1.15
C GLN A 659 17.42 -12.31 1.72
N ASP A 660 16.61 -12.55 2.75
CA ASP A 660 15.96 -11.47 3.48
C ASP A 660 16.93 -10.85 4.50
N ILE A 661 17.58 -9.75 4.09
CA ILE A 661 18.43 -8.92 4.94
C ILE A 661 17.90 -7.48 4.98
N PRO A 662 17.84 -6.83 6.17
CA PRO A 662 17.50 -5.41 6.27
C PRO A 662 18.53 -4.52 5.56
N LEU A 663 18.07 -3.45 4.90
CA LEU A 663 18.96 -2.49 4.23
C LEU A 663 19.78 -1.72 5.28
N ASN A 664 21.11 -1.93 5.31
CA ASN A 664 22.01 -1.25 6.25
C ASN A 664 23.47 -1.25 5.76
N GLU A 665 24.32 -0.44 6.41
CA GLU A 665 25.75 -0.26 6.07
C GLU A 665 26.58 -1.56 6.12
N GLY A 666 26.13 -2.59 6.83
CA GLY A 666 26.81 -3.90 6.91
C GLY A 666 27.11 -4.50 5.54
N CYS A 667 26.23 -4.28 4.56
CA CYS A 667 26.44 -4.71 3.18
C CYS A 667 27.63 -4.01 2.47
N LEU A 668 28.05 -2.83 2.94
CA LEU A 668 29.17 -2.05 2.40
C LEU A 668 30.48 -2.24 3.18
N ARG A 669 30.43 -2.72 4.44
CA ARG A 669 31.63 -2.98 5.26
C ARG A 669 32.71 -3.89 4.65
N PRO A 670 32.38 -4.98 3.93
CA PRO A 670 33.41 -5.81 3.30
C PRO A 670 33.94 -5.21 1.99
N LEU A 671 33.47 -4.02 1.59
CA LEU A 671 33.75 -3.43 0.28
C LEU A 671 34.71 -2.25 0.41
N LYS A 672 35.80 -2.30 -0.36
CA LYS A 672 36.70 -1.17 -0.60
C LYS A 672 36.35 -0.54 -1.94
N PHE A 673 36.29 0.78 -2.00
CA PHE A 673 36.05 1.54 -3.24
C PHE A 673 37.29 2.37 -3.62
N THR A 674 37.70 2.31 -4.90
CA THR A 674 38.52 3.36 -5.53
C THR A 674 37.64 4.12 -6.51
N ILE A 675 37.48 5.43 -6.32
CA ILE A 675 36.78 6.31 -7.26
C ILE A 675 37.62 7.60 -7.36
N PRO A 676 38.43 7.80 -8.42
CA PRO A 676 39.35 8.95 -8.50
C PRO A 676 38.59 10.29 -8.48
N ARG A 677 39.15 11.30 -7.80
CA ARG A 677 38.57 12.65 -7.80
C ARG A 677 38.76 13.31 -9.17
N GLY A 678 37.75 14.04 -9.63
CA GLY A 678 37.71 14.62 -10.96
C GLY A 678 37.16 13.67 -12.02
N THR A 679 36.41 12.64 -11.59
CA THR A 679 35.66 11.74 -12.48
C THR A 679 34.17 12.03 -12.38
N ILE A 680 33.39 11.62 -13.38
CA ILE A 680 31.92 11.72 -13.38
C ILE A 680 31.25 11.01 -12.18
N LEU A 681 31.96 10.14 -11.44
CA LEU A 681 31.48 9.48 -10.20
C LEU A 681 32.08 10.05 -8.90
N ASN A 682 32.96 11.03 -8.98
CA ASN A 682 33.53 11.76 -7.83
C ASN A 682 34.05 13.13 -8.30
N PRO A 683 33.14 14.04 -8.71
CA PRO A 683 33.49 15.32 -9.33
C PRO A 683 34.08 16.32 -8.34
N SER A 684 34.39 17.51 -8.84
CA SER A 684 34.59 18.73 -8.06
C SER A 684 33.34 19.10 -7.23
N SER A 685 33.51 20.04 -6.31
CA SER A 685 32.42 20.61 -5.51
C SER A 685 31.63 21.70 -6.24
N GLU A 686 31.99 22.00 -7.49
CA GLU A 686 31.48 23.11 -8.28
C GLU A 686 30.67 22.62 -9.51
N ALA A 687 30.83 21.36 -9.91
CA ALA A 687 30.08 20.74 -11.01
C ALA A 687 28.60 20.46 -10.68
N ALA A 688 27.74 20.62 -11.68
CA ALA A 688 26.33 20.21 -11.66
C ALA A 688 26.15 18.69 -11.48
N VAL A 689 25.14 18.27 -10.68
CA VAL A 689 24.91 16.86 -10.30
C VAL A 689 23.45 16.39 -10.34
N CYS A 690 22.48 17.25 -10.71
CA CYS A 690 21.05 16.91 -10.56
C CYS A 690 20.66 15.67 -11.38
N ALA A 691 21.24 15.47 -12.56
CA ALA A 691 20.99 14.31 -13.41
C ALA A 691 21.86 13.09 -13.07
N GLY A 692 22.85 13.22 -12.18
CA GLY A 692 23.66 12.12 -11.67
C GLY A 692 22.84 11.02 -10.97
N ASN A 693 21.74 11.38 -10.30
CA ASN A 693 20.81 10.43 -9.70
C ASN A 693 19.90 9.73 -10.75
N PRO A 694 19.10 10.42 -11.57
CA PRO A 694 18.21 9.75 -12.53
C PRO A 694 18.94 9.06 -13.72
N ILE A 695 20.11 9.53 -14.15
CA ILE A 695 20.80 8.99 -15.33
C ILE A 695 22.02 8.17 -14.90
N THR A 696 23.00 8.80 -14.26
CA THR A 696 24.31 8.17 -14.01
C THR A 696 24.23 7.03 -12.99
N SER A 697 23.33 7.09 -12.00
CA SER A 697 23.08 5.95 -11.10
C SER A 697 22.59 4.71 -11.85
N GLN A 698 21.82 4.90 -12.93
CA GLN A 698 21.27 3.81 -13.74
C GLN A 698 22.39 3.19 -14.58
N ARG A 699 23.28 4.00 -15.18
CA ARG A 699 24.48 3.50 -15.87
C ARG A 699 25.42 2.74 -14.92
N VAL A 700 25.64 3.23 -13.70
CA VAL A 700 26.44 2.49 -12.69
C VAL A 700 25.76 1.18 -12.30
N THR A 701 24.43 1.18 -12.16
CA THR A 701 23.62 -0.02 -11.89
C THR A 701 23.71 -1.03 -13.03
N ASP A 702 23.62 -0.60 -14.30
CA ASP A 702 23.83 -1.43 -15.49
C ASP A 702 25.24 -2.06 -15.47
N VAL A 703 26.28 -1.27 -15.20
CA VAL A 703 27.69 -1.73 -15.13
C VAL A 703 27.90 -2.75 -14.02
N LEU A 704 27.32 -2.53 -12.83
CA LEU A 704 27.34 -3.50 -11.73
C LEU A 704 26.63 -4.81 -12.09
N ILE A 705 25.42 -4.74 -12.64
CA ILE A 705 24.63 -5.91 -13.07
C ILE A 705 25.37 -6.70 -14.16
N LYS A 706 26.01 -5.98 -15.10
CA LYS A 706 26.85 -6.54 -16.17
C LYS A 706 28.08 -7.24 -15.63
N ALA A 707 28.78 -6.67 -14.65
CA ALA A 707 29.95 -7.29 -14.01
C ALA A 707 29.60 -8.61 -13.28
N PHE A 708 28.38 -8.72 -12.76
CA PHE A 708 27.86 -9.95 -12.14
C PHE A 708 27.10 -10.89 -13.10
N GLU A 709 27.06 -10.58 -14.42
CA GLU A 709 26.34 -11.31 -15.47
C GLU A 709 24.85 -11.63 -15.15
N ALA A 710 24.20 -10.80 -14.33
CA ALA A 710 22.96 -11.20 -13.65
C ALA A 710 21.69 -11.10 -14.51
N CYS A 711 21.54 -10.02 -15.27
CA CYS A 711 20.46 -9.80 -16.23
C CYS A 711 20.90 -8.76 -17.28
N ALA A 712 20.06 -8.52 -18.28
CA ALA A 712 20.24 -7.41 -19.22
C ALA A 712 20.05 -6.05 -18.50
N ALA A 713 20.71 -5.02 -19.04
CA ALA A 713 20.38 -3.62 -18.74
C ALA A 713 18.92 -3.32 -19.14
N SER A 714 18.28 -2.39 -18.43
CA SER A 714 16.93 -1.92 -18.78
C SER A 714 16.99 -0.76 -19.80
N GLN A 715 16.10 0.23 -19.72
CA GLN A 715 16.12 1.44 -20.55
C GLN A 715 17.30 2.38 -20.25
N ARG A 716 18.20 2.02 -19.31
CA ARG A 716 19.47 2.70 -18.97
C ARG A 716 19.36 4.08 -18.32
N ASN A 717 18.16 4.64 -18.20
CA ASN A 717 17.91 5.93 -17.57
C ASN A 717 16.58 5.95 -16.79
N CYS A 718 16.45 6.89 -15.85
CA CYS A 718 15.17 7.36 -15.34
C CYS A 718 14.87 8.69 -16.04
N ASN A 719 13.85 8.74 -16.88
CA ASN A 719 13.54 9.95 -17.65
C ASN A 719 12.77 10.90 -16.74
N VAL A 720 13.33 12.06 -16.41
CA VAL A 720 12.67 13.08 -15.58
C VAL A 720 12.02 14.13 -16.48
N PHE A 721 10.75 14.42 -16.25
CA PHE A 721 10.03 15.52 -16.87
C PHE A 721 9.78 16.62 -15.84
N SER A 722 10.28 17.82 -16.10
CA SER A 722 10.14 18.98 -15.21
C SER A 722 9.59 20.19 -15.95
N PHE A 723 8.74 20.96 -15.27
CA PHE A 723 8.21 22.23 -15.77
C PHE A 723 7.76 23.13 -14.61
N GLY A 724 7.46 24.39 -14.93
CA GLY A 724 6.93 25.34 -13.95
C GLY A 724 6.96 26.78 -14.45
N ILE A 725 6.87 27.72 -13.52
CA ILE A 725 6.90 29.17 -13.76
C ILE A 725 7.75 29.81 -12.66
N ASP A 726 8.64 30.74 -13.02
CA ASP A 726 9.42 31.51 -12.05
C ASP A 726 8.55 32.41 -11.16
N SER A 727 9.12 32.87 -10.05
CA SER A 727 8.46 33.80 -9.14
C SER A 727 8.25 35.17 -9.78
N ASP A 728 7.10 35.79 -9.51
CA ASP A 728 6.87 37.22 -9.77
C ASP A 728 7.83 38.08 -8.95
N TYR A 729 8.12 39.29 -9.41
CA TYR A 729 8.97 40.27 -8.71
C TYR A 729 8.17 41.52 -8.33
N ASN A 730 8.43 42.06 -7.14
CA ASN A 730 7.77 43.27 -6.66
C ASN A 730 8.43 44.55 -7.23
N GLU A 731 7.83 45.73 -6.95
CA GLU A 731 8.34 47.03 -7.42
C GLU A 731 9.77 47.36 -6.93
N SER A 732 10.26 46.71 -5.88
CA SER A 732 11.65 46.83 -5.41
C SER A 732 12.63 45.81 -6.02
N GLY A 733 12.17 44.98 -6.95
CA GLY A 733 12.99 43.96 -7.62
C GLY A 733 13.27 42.71 -6.79
N ALA A 734 12.56 42.51 -5.68
CA ALA A 734 12.66 41.30 -4.86
C ALA A 734 11.60 40.28 -5.29
N PRO A 735 11.90 38.97 -5.28
CA PRO A 735 10.95 37.92 -5.63
C PRO A 735 9.80 37.87 -4.60
N ILE A 736 8.58 37.68 -5.10
CA ILE A 736 7.37 37.47 -4.30
C ILE A 736 7.31 35.98 -3.93
N PRO A 737 7.39 35.60 -2.64
CA PRO A 737 7.37 34.20 -2.24
C PRO A 737 6.12 33.46 -2.75
N ASP A 738 6.30 32.20 -3.13
CA ASP A 738 5.24 31.25 -3.51
C ASP A 738 4.39 31.62 -4.75
N SER A 739 4.78 32.68 -5.47
CA SER A 739 4.12 33.13 -6.71
C SER A 739 4.38 32.21 -7.91
N GLY A 740 5.62 31.74 -8.05
CA GLY A 740 6.02 30.73 -9.03
C GLY A 740 5.65 29.30 -8.61
N PHE A 741 6.04 28.31 -9.39
CA PHE A 741 6.07 26.91 -8.97
C PHE A 741 7.07 26.10 -9.81
N GLY A 742 7.56 24.99 -9.26
CA GLY A 742 8.31 23.97 -9.98
C GLY A 742 7.68 22.59 -9.76
N PHE A 743 7.71 21.75 -10.79
CA PHE A 743 7.27 20.37 -10.75
C PHE A 743 8.29 19.48 -11.46
N GLY A 744 8.44 18.25 -10.98
CA GLY A 744 9.28 17.21 -11.56
C GLY A 744 8.67 15.84 -11.30
N GLU A 745 8.65 14.98 -12.32
CA GLU A 745 8.12 13.62 -12.25
C GLU A 745 9.03 12.63 -13.00
N THR A 746 9.08 11.39 -12.51
CA THR A 746 9.83 10.28 -13.08
C THR A 746 8.97 9.45 -14.03
N ILE A 747 9.39 9.35 -15.29
CA ILE A 747 8.74 8.50 -16.29
C ILE A 747 9.32 7.09 -16.18
N CYS A 748 8.42 6.13 -15.97
CA CYS A 748 8.70 4.73 -15.75
C CYS A 748 9.44 4.03 -16.90
N GLY A 749 10.12 2.94 -16.57
CA GLY A 749 10.75 2.03 -17.53
C GLY A 749 10.37 0.57 -17.32
N GLY A 750 10.73 -0.27 -18.29
CA GLY A 750 10.65 -1.72 -18.17
C GLY A 750 11.70 -2.31 -17.22
N SER A 751 11.84 -3.63 -17.23
CA SER A 751 12.96 -4.33 -16.61
C SER A 751 13.61 -5.28 -17.61
N GLY A 752 14.94 -5.33 -17.62
CA GLY A 752 15.71 -6.17 -18.53
C GLY A 752 15.45 -7.66 -18.36
N ALA A 753 15.50 -8.39 -19.47
CA ALA A 753 15.45 -9.84 -19.54
C ALA A 753 16.55 -10.51 -18.70
N GLY A 754 16.29 -11.73 -18.25
CA GLY A 754 17.26 -12.51 -17.48
C GLY A 754 17.02 -14.02 -17.58
N PRO A 755 17.75 -14.84 -16.79
CA PRO A 755 17.72 -16.30 -16.89
C PRO A 755 16.35 -16.92 -16.58
N GLY A 756 15.47 -16.95 -17.59
CA GLY A 756 14.10 -17.50 -17.51
C GLY A 756 12.97 -16.49 -17.71
N TRP A 757 13.26 -15.23 -18.05
CA TRP A 757 12.24 -14.22 -18.41
C TRP A 757 12.69 -13.32 -19.57
N HIS A 758 11.77 -12.96 -20.46
CA HIS A 758 12.06 -12.34 -21.76
C HIS A 758 11.55 -10.89 -21.82
N ASP A 759 12.22 -10.02 -21.06
CA ASP A 759 11.88 -8.61 -20.79
C ASP A 759 10.53 -8.39 -20.09
N TYR A 760 10.37 -7.19 -19.55
CA TYR A 760 9.09 -6.68 -19.07
C TYR A 760 8.74 -5.37 -19.78
N GLN A 761 7.76 -5.43 -20.69
CA GLN A 761 7.14 -4.25 -21.29
C GLN A 761 5.88 -3.85 -20.49
N PRO A 762 5.62 -2.54 -20.27
CA PRO A 762 4.53 -2.05 -19.40
C PRO A 762 3.12 -2.52 -19.77
#